data_AF-A0A2A2Q3W9-F1
#
_entry.id   AF-A0A2A2Q3W9-F1
#
_cell.length_a   1.000
_cell.length_b   1.000
_cell.length_c   1.000
_cell.angle_alpha   90.00
_cell.angle_beta   90.00
_cell.angle_gamma   90.00
#
_symmetry.space_group_name_H-M   'P 1'
#
loop_
_entity.id
_entity.type
_entity.pdbx_description
1 polymer ?
#
loop_
_entity_poly.entity_id
_entity_poly.type
_entity_poly.pdbx_seq_one_letter_code
_entity_poly.pdbx_strand_id
1 'polypeptide(L)'
;SEIIDEEKSTFTDALKKEVAEPAAAEPRAASRPKSQVKPGNLVYVQVKDGDRDLSADPDKVGIKLTASSGDEVQLAIEEESQHGGVFHGTVRTGELPAGAQASDSAIDHSPLMAIDHDSNTFWRSQPDGAAPKSLSVDMKELRPVESIILTSPAAGMEAPVRMQARGSHDGRFWFHLGDFPAAKPATPVGFPEPEMRLRVYKIPAANLRETYTWDEIAELTKKLEPDENLKTDKLSWQAPEKSPDAFFLVWSGTFVQERDGALRLGVSGKTTAIMVDGRLELPVGEGGRTVDLFGRRGLHQVTIIATAAPGTATVEALRARENRQSSAVSMRPFAAADFDLAAAGDLPKAAPLPAAEFKQDANRWTLDLSARELRFIDFQFLEYRGEAIAVSQVAVSGGGSQHLPPAADVLELARNSILELAPGDTVQVSYLDEITAGGQQRNRLLTRDLTATYHDGVITPVSYDFERTGGGAVQGARKELMRIEPGERIVAEVVDFDLDTGLDRDSVEIEVQVNDGAPIKATATETGPSTGTFTVEIDTAAEPADGKIVVKQGDQVYLRYSDKQNIFPGHAFQRETMVYLNEPSVGVIQIVESETPVSGSPRLVPVAGPRPPEHVGKIEYRLPLTVEVIDPDQAKDSRSSVTVEVATSQGAKARVECVLSRAFAAEGETMDESRNPALLEGRFVGQIPLLLGAPGSTGPVPAGGTIGSGGLGKVLPPDDEIEEALPADGAKAAAAGIRVLNVVGSDLFTARYEDRARPDGPGSPLEAKASLFSAATLRITDSEYLEDAEIAHVGKKLFVLLEDPDRDISDQRDKAMVRVVSSSGEDETVELEETLGHSGIFSGSLPLKAVPKPVAGNFAGEIECFFGDVLTCGYLDNVPQTDDGLTIIQLGIPVAIGTNGEMAAFSKVYKDDDLAIQTQFHIAESHFELFKGHRKLKQTEEAAVALEAGRRVLRELHEDYPNPKYTPRISYLLGQFAQEMQAWNEAIAAYGSIVRNHPDHNLAPDAQYKLGQCHEEAGNLDEALEAYVTLAATYPKSPLIANVMLRINEHFYLKEEFAVAASVGGKFIERFPNHEWTPKMAFRIGQCHYKLEEFQKAGLAFDAFVKRFPEQELTAQALFWAGESYRMAKDIPNAFRRYNRCRWDFPESDAAKYSRGRLALPELLNQFENEANLNE
;
A
#
# COMPACT_ATOMS: atom_id res chain seq x y z
N SER A 1 8.12 28.25 -8.49
CA SER A 1 7.90 29.66 -8.13
C SER A 1 8.92 30.02 -7.06
N GLU A 2 9.64 31.12 -7.24
CA GLU A 2 10.47 31.72 -6.20
C GLU A 2 9.80 33.05 -5.83
N ILE A 3 9.63 33.31 -4.53
CA ILE A 3 9.03 34.54 -4.01
C ILE A 3 10.17 35.56 -3.94
N ILE A 4 10.10 36.59 -4.78
CA ILE A 4 11.07 37.70 -4.75
C ILE A 4 10.31 38.94 -4.28
N ASP A 5 10.75 39.49 -3.15
CA ASP A 5 10.23 40.72 -2.58
C ASP A 5 10.70 41.94 -3.38
N GLU A 6 9.78 42.85 -3.73
CA GLU A 6 10.04 44.05 -4.55
C GLU A 6 10.54 45.25 -3.73
N GLU A 7 11.10 45.05 -2.54
CA GLU A 7 11.80 46.14 -1.86
C GLU A 7 13.25 46.27 -2.33
N LYS A 8 13.59 47.44 -2.89
CA LYS A 8 14.93 47.81 -3.34
C LYS A 8 15.95 47.68 -2.20
N SER A 9 16.57 46.51 -2.10
CA SER A 9 17.70 46.28 -1.20
C SER A 9 18.87 47.19 -1.55
N THR A 10 19.50 47.78 -0.53
CA THR A 10 20.68 48.61 -0.74
C THR A 10 21.91 47.73 -0.93
N PHE A 11 22.91 48.21 -1.69
CA PHE A 11 24.18 47.52 -1.95
C PHE A 11 24.87 46.98 -0.68
N THR A 12 24.62 47.63 0.47
CA THR A 12 25.16 47.23 1.78
C THR A 12 24.51 45.97 2.36
N ASP A 13 23.25 45.69 2.01
CA ASP A 13 22.51 44.51 2.48
C ASP A 13 22.86 43.27 1.64
N ALA A 14 23.14 43.47 0.35
CA ALA A 14 23.69 42.43 -0.53
C ALA A 14 25.06 41.93 -0.05
N LEU A 15 25.95 42.84 0.40
CA LEU A 15 27.28 42.48 0.90
C LEU A 15 27.25 41.77 2.27
N LYS A 16 26.22 41.99 3.09
CA LYS A 16 26.03 41.24 4.35
C LYS A 16 25.53 39.82 4.08
N LYS A 17 24.73 39.61 3.04
CA LYS A 17 24.28 38.28 2.58
C LYS A 17 25.45 37.45 2.04
N GLU A 18 26.38 38.07 1.32
CA GLU A 18 27.52 37.36 0.68
C GLU A 18 28.60 36.88 1.65
N VAL A 19 28.72 37.49 2.84
CA VAL A 19 29.77 37.16 3.83
C VAL A 19 29.31 36.15 4.89
N ALA A 20 28.03 35.77 4.90
CA ALA A 20 27.41 34.99 5.97
C ALA A 20 27.05 33.53 5.63
N GLU A 21 27.51 32.94 4.52
CA GLU A 21 27.24 31.52 4.22
C GLU A 21 28.51 30.67 4.07
N PRO A 22 28.55 29.54 4.80
CA PRO A 22 28.89 28.28 4.17
C PRO A 22 27.71 27.29 4.33
N ALA A 23 27.22 26.81 3.18
CA ALA A 23 26.44 25.57 3.02
C ALA A 23 25.11 25.46 3.79
N ALA A 24 24.10 26.24 3.39
CA ALA A 24 22.69 25.92 3.67
C ALA A 24 21.71 26.58 2.68
N ALA A 25 22.02 26.61 1.39
CA ALA A 25 21.10 27.11 0.37
C ALA A 25 20.30 25.97 -0.30
N GLU A 26 19.44 25.33 0.48
CA GLU A 26 18.16 24.82 -0.03
C GLU A 26 17.08 25.32 0.94
N PRO A 27 16.24 26.30 0.58
CA PRO A 27 15.04 26.55 1.34
C PRO A 27 14.10 25.35 1.13
N ARG A 28 13.95 24.54 2.19
CA ARG A 28 12.94 23.50 2.33
C ARG A 28 11.54 24.13 2.41
N ALA A 29 11.05 24.68 1.32
CA ALA A 29 9.63 24.72 1.06
C ALA A 29 9.27 23.34 0.49
N ALA A 30 8.24 22.67 1.02
CA ALA A 30 7.66 21.52 0.36
C ALA A 30 7.15 21.98 -1.02
N SER A 31 7.98 21.85 -2.06
CA SER A 31 7.79 22.60 -3.29
C SER A 31 6.56 22.10 -4.03
N ARG A 32 5.62 23.00 -4.31
CA ARG A 32 4.62 22.81 -5.35
C ARG A 32 5.32 22.20 -6.59
N PRO A 33 4.79 21.10 -7.18
CA PRO A 33 5.38 20.48 -8.36
C PRO A 33 5.74 21.51 -9.43
N LYS A 34 6.89 21.33 -10.10
CA LYS A 34 7.38 22.26 -11.14
C LYS A 34 6.41 22.43 -12.32
N SER A 35 5.46 21.52 -12.49
CA SER A 35 4.40 21.56 -13.50
C SER A 35 3.14 22.32 -13.04
N GLN A 36 3.16 22.97 -11.88
CA GLN A 36 1.99 23.62 -11.30
C GLN A 36 2.26 25.10 -11.01
N VAL A 37 1.23 25.93 -11.18
CA VAL A 37 1.27 27.39 -10.93
C VAL A 37 0.04 27.83 -10.13
N LYS A 38 0.20 28.79 -9.22
CA LYS A 38 -0.94 29.43 -8.54
C LYS A 38 -1.45 30.55 -9.45
N PRO A 39 -2.76 30.67 -9.74
CA PRO A 39 -3.31 31.90 -10.31
C PRO A 39 -2.83 33.13 -9.52
N GLY A 40 -2.39 34.18 -10.21
CA GLY A 40 -1.75 35.36 -9.62
C GLY A 40 -0.22 35.30 -9.56
N ASN A 41 0.39 34.11 -9.60
CA ASN A 41 1.85 33.96 -9.64
C ASN A 41 2.41 34.14 -11.06
N LEU A 42 3.68 34.54 -11.15
CA LEU A 42 4.37 34.65 -12.43
C LEU A 42 4.66 33.28 -13.05
N VAL A 43 4.42 33.15 -14.36
CA VAL A 43 4.90 32.02 -15.16
C VAL A 43 6.24 32.40 -15.79
N TYR A 44 7.28 31.66 -15.44
CA TYR A 44 8.62 31.83 -16.01
C TYR A 44 8.79 30.90 -17.20
N VAL A 45 9.18 31.46 -18.34
CA VAL A 45 9.41 30.73 -19.58
C VAL A 45 10.87 30.86 -19.98
N GLN A 46 11.49 29.72 -20.30
CA GLN A 46 12.82 29.65 -20.89
C GLN A 46 12.76 28.94 -22.23
N VAL A 47 13.30 29.57 -23.26
CA VAL A 47 13.51 28.95 -24.58
C VAL A 47 15.02 28.87 -24.81
N LYS A 48 15.51 27.70 -25.21
CA LYS A 48 16.91 27.50 -25.60
C LYS A 48 16.94 27.20 -27.09
N ASP A 49 17.35 28.20 -27.86
CA ASP A 49 17.38 28.13 -29.31
C ASP A 49 18.59 28.92 -29.83
N GLY A 50 19.70 28.22 -30.04
CA GLY A 50 20.93 28.85 -30.56
C GLY A 50 20.83 29.33 -32.00
N ASP A 51 19.82 28.89 -32.76
CA ASP A 51 19.63 29.28 -34.16
C ASP A 51 18.96 30.67 -34.27
N ARG A 52 18.49 31.22 -33.15
CA ARG A 52 17.82 32.53 -33.05
C ARG A 52 18.73 33.67 -32.58
N ASP A 53 20.01 33.40 -32.36
CA ASP A 53 21.07 34.39 -32.14
C ASP A 53 21.58 34.91 -33.50
N LEU A 54 20.92 35.96 -34.00
CA LEU A 54 21.09 36.49 -35.35
C LEU A 54 21.84 37.83 -35.38
N SER A 55 21.88 38.55 -34.27
CA SER A 55 22.42 39.90 -34.20
C SER A 55 23.44 40.10 -33.09
N ALA A 56 24.12 41.25 -33.10
CA ALA A 56 25.09 41.61 -32.06
C ALA A 56 24.42 42.20 -30.80
N ASP A 57 23.12 42.49 -30.86
CA ASP A 57 22.30 42.96 -29.75
C ASP A 57 21.39 41.79 -29.27
N PRO A 58 20.88 41.79 -28.03
CA PRO A 58 20.00 40.73 -27.54
C PRO A 58 18.77 40.53 -28.44
N ASP A 59 18.61 39.32 -28.97
CA ASP A 59 17.52 38.98 -29.88
C ASP A 59 16.22 38.64 -29.12
N LYS A 60 15.08 38.61 -29.84
CA LYS A 60 13.77 38.28 -29.27
C LYS A 60 13.10 37.11 -29.97
N VAL A 61 12.44 36.26 -29.19
CA VAL A 61 11.61 35.15 -29.70
C VAL A 61 10.18 35.24 -29.21
N GLY A 62 9.22 34.90 -30.07
CA GLY A 62 7.79 34.93 -29.74
C GLY A 62 7.34 33.63 -29.07
N ILE A 63 6.58 33.76 -27.98
CA ILE A 63 5.91 32.64 -27.31
C ILE A 63 4.41 32.91 -27.20
N LYS A 64 3.62 31.84 -27.16
CA LYS A 64 2.17 31.89 -26.95
C LYS A 64 1.79 31.02 -25.76
N LEU A 65 1.00 31.55 -24.84
CA LEU A 65 0.41 30.80 -23.74
C LEU A 65 -1.10 30.73 -23.99
N THR A 66 -1.68 29.54 -23.86
CA THR A 66 -3.13 29.31 -23.97
C THR A 66 -3.61 28.57 -22.73
N ALA A 67 -4.63 29.10 -22.06
CA ALA A 67 -5.31 28.43 -20.97
C ALA A 67 -6.48 27.59 -21.51
N SER A 68 -6.77 26.44 -20.88
CA SER A 68 -7.92 25.59 -21.23
C SER A 68 -9.28 26.28 -21.07
N SER A 69 -9.36 27.33 -20.26
CA SER A 69 -10.52 28.20 -20.11
C SER A 69 -10.77 29.13 -21.31
N GLY A 70 -9.81 29.22 -22.24
CA GLY A 70 -9.95 29.93 -23.51
C GLY A 70 -9.19 31.25 -23.61
N ASP A 71 -8.51 31.69 -22.54
CA ASP A 71 -7.66 32.89 -22.59
C ASP A 71 -6.30 32.60 -23.24
N GLU A 72 -5.72 33.60 -23.91
CA GLU A 72 -4.41 33.47 -24.55
C GLU A 72 -3.58 34.74 -24.50
N VAL A 73 -2.29 34.59 -24.22
CA VAL A 73 -1.33 35.69 -24.21
C VAL A 73 -0.17 35.37 -25.14
N GLN A 74 0.19 36.34 -25.99
CA GLN A 74 1.36 36.28 -26.86
C GLN A 74 2.35 37.37 -26.48
N LEU A 75 3.62 37.01 -26.28
CA LEU A 75 4.68 37.96 -25.95
C LEU A 75 6.01 37.57 -26.59
N ALA A 76 6.90 38.55 -26.71
CA ALA A 76 8.28 38.35 -27.14
C ALA A 76 9.20 38.36 -25.91
N ILE A 77 10.02 37.33 -25.79
CA ILE A 77 10.99 37.15 -24.70
C ILE A 77 12.41 37.44 -25.20
N GLU A 78 13.26 37.99 -24.33
CA GLU A 78 14.58 38.52 -24.66
C GLU A 78 15.70 37.54 -24.30
N GLU A 79 16.81 37.61 -25.01
CA GLU A 79 18.00 36.80 -24.75
C GLU A 79 18.72 37.22 -23.44
N GLU A 80 19.11 36.24 -22.62
CA GLU A 80 19.73 36.45 -21.30
C GLU A 80 21.13 37.09 -21.39
N SER A 81 21.88 36.76 -22.44
CA SER A 81 23.24 37.22 -22.65
C SER A 81 23.55 37.31 -24.13
N GLN A 82 24.42 38.25 -24.50
CA GLN A 82 24.89 38.42 -25.88
C GLN A 82 25.47 37.10 -26.42
N HIS A 83 24.83 36.51 -27.42
CA HIS A 83 25.19 35.23 -28.04
C HIS A 83 25.04 33.97 -27.17
N GLY A 84 24.08 33.98 -26.23
CA GLY A 84 23.82 32.87 -25.34
C GLY A 84 22.90 31.80 -25.94
N GLY A 85 22.02 32.16 -26.86
CA GLY A 85 20.97 31.29 -27.41
C GLY A 85 19.92 30.87 -26.38
N VAL A 86 19.82 31.59 -25.25
CA VAL A 86 18.88 31.33 -24.15
C VAL A 86 18.03 32.57 -23.93
N PHE A 87 16.71 32.40 -24.03
CA PHE A 87 15.72 33.47 -23.90
C PHE A 87 14.87 33.26 -22.65
N HIS A 88 14.62 34.34 -21.92
CA HIS A 88 13.80 34.34 -20.71
C HIS A 88 12.65 35.32 -20.80
N GLY A 89 11.51 34.92 -20.27
CA GLY A 89 10.39 35.83 -20.07
C GLY A 89 9.51 35.44 -18.91
N THR A 90 8.76 36.43 -18.44
CA THR A 90 7.79 36.29 -17.36
C THR A 90 6.42 36.68 -17.86
N VAL A 91 5.44 35.83 -17.65
CA VAL A 91 4.03 36.11 -17.94
C VAL A 91 3.29 36.31 -16.63
N ARG A 92 2.59 37.43 -16.50
CA ARG A 92 1.70 37.66 -15.36
C ARG A 92 0.48 36.79 -15.52
N THR A 93 0.05 36.15 -14.44
CA THR A 93 -1.24 35.46 -14.42
C THR A 93 -2.20 36.19 -13.51
N GLY A 94 -3.48 36.11 -13.81
CA GLY A 94 -4.58 36.61 -13.00
C GLY A 94 -5.59 35.51 -12.74
N GLU A 95 -6.59 35.82 -11.93
CA GLU A 95 -7.70 34.91 -11.65
C GLU A 95 -8.93 35.36 -12.45
N LEU A 96 -9.50 34.44 -13.23
CA LEU A 96 -10.69 34.71 -14.02
C LEU A 96 -11.91 34.91 -13.08
N PRO A 97 -12.62 36.06 -13.10
CA PRO A 97 -13.67 36.38 -12.13
C PRO A 97 -14.99 35.64 -12.39
N ALA A 98 -15.31 35.35 -13.66
CA ALA A 98 -16.41 34.51 -14.10
C ALA A 98 -16.11 33.98 -15.51
N GLY A 99 -16.62 32.80 -15.85
CA GLY A 99 -16.46 32.19 -17.17
C GLY A 99 -17.78 31.76 -17.77
N ALA A 100 -17.81 31.59 -19.08
CA ALA A 100 -18.93 31.02 -19.81
C ALA A 100 -18.42 30.03 -20.87
N GLN A 101 -19.15 28.94 -21.05
CA GLN A 101 -18.89 27.91 -22.04
C GLN A 101 -20.19 27.57 -22.77
N ALA A 102 -20.10 27.13 -24.02
CA ALA A 102 -21.27 26.74 -24.79
C ALA A 102 -20.99 25.49 -25.62
N SER A 103 -22.05 24.81 -26.06
CA SER A 103 -21.93 23.63 -26.94
C SER A 103 -21.19 23.92 -28.25
N ASP A 104 -21.36 25.14 -28.77
CA ASP A 104 -20.65 25.68 -29.92
C ASP A 104 -20.74 27.22 -29.93
N SER A 105 -20.07 27.86 -30.87
CA SER A 105 -20.14 29.31 -31.07
C SER A 105 -19.93 29.67 -32.54
N ALA A 106 -20.66 30.69 -33.00
CA ALA A 106 -20.39 31.32 -34.29
C ALA A 106 -19.11 32.15 -34.22
N ILE A 107 -18.50 32.41 -35.38
CA ILE A 107 -17.30 33.27 -35.51
C ILE A 107 -17.59 34.63 -34.86
N ASP A 108 -16.66 35.11 -34.04
CA ASP A 108 -16.74 36.37 -33.28
C ASP A 108 -17.89 36.47 -32.26
N HIS A 109 -18.56 35.37 -31.92
CA HIS A 109 -19.65 35.33 -30.94
C HIS A 109 -19.34 34.40 -29.75
N SER A 110 -18.27 34.73 -29.03
CA SER A 110 -17.80 33.95 -27.87
C SER A 110 -18.88 33.83 -26.76
N PRO A 111 -18.94 32.70 -26.03
CA PRO A 111 -19.84 32.53 -24.87
C PRO A 111 -19.65 33.61 -23.79
N LEU A 112 -18.44 34.16 -23.65
CA LEU A 112 -18.15 35.24 -22.70
C LEU A 112 -18.99 36.51 -22.96
N MET A 113 -19.43 36.73 -24.21
CA MET A 113 -20.31 37.85 -24.56
C MET A 113 -21.70 37.75 -23.92
N ALA A 114 -22.12 36.56 -23.46
CA ALA A 114 -23.38 36.42 -22.73
C ALA A 114 -23.29 36.95 -21.29
N ILE A 115 -22.09 37.12 -20.73
CA ILE A 115 -21.84 37.62 -19.37
C ILE A 115 -21.09 38.96 -19.36
N ASP A 116 -21.13 39.67 -20.49
CA ASP A 116 -20.52 40.98 -20.68
C ASP A 116 -21.41 42.12 -20.11
N HIS A 117 -20.81 43.28 -19.85
CA HIS A 117 -21.52 44.49 -19.47
C HIS A 117 -22.25 45.15 -20.67
N ASP A 118 -21.70 45.05 -21.88
CA ASP A 118 -22.34 45.61 -23.08
C ASP A 118 -23.43 44.68 -23.62
N SER A 119 -24.68 45.04 -23.40
CA SER A 119 -25.85 44.31 -23.92
C SER A 119 -25.96 44.24 -25.45
N ASN A 120 -25.10 44.92 -26.20
CA ASN A 120 -25.00 44.79 -27.66
C ASN A 120 -24.09 43.64 -28.11
N THR A 121 -23.23 43.13 -27.23
CA THR A 121 -22.50 41.89 -27.48
C THR A 121 -23.41 40.70 -27.14
N PHE A 122 -23.23 39.59 -27.83
CA PHE A 122 -24.03 38.40 -27.59
C PHE A 122 -23.30 37.14 -28.02
N TRP A 123 -23.47 36.09 -27.23
CA TRP A 123 -23.16 34.75 -27.67
C TRP A 123 -24.20 34.32 -28.71
N ARG A 124 -23.74 33.59 -29.73
CA ARG A 124 -24.59 32.98 -30.76
C ARG A 124 -24.06 31.59 -31.09
N SER A 125 -24.94 30.60 -31.09
CA SER A 125 -24.61 29.25 -31.52
C SER A 125 -24.28 29.20 -33.02
N GLN A 126 -23.66 28.12 -33.48
CA GLN A 126 -23.53 27.87 -34.91
C GLN A 126 -24.93 27.84 -35.57
N PRO A 127 -25.12 28.45 -36.75
CA PRO A 127 -26.41 28.51 -37.44
C PRO A 127 -26.67 27.22 -38.22
N ASP A 128 -26.83 26.11 -37.51
CA ASP A 128 -27.03 24.76 -38.06
C ASP A 128 -28.43 24.19 -37.81
N GLY A 129 -29.25 24.87 -37.00
CA GLY A 129 -30.58 24.44 -36.58
C GLY A 129 -30.59 23.23 -35.63
N ALA A 130 -29.43 22.79 -35.12
CA ALA A 130 -29.32 21.57 -34.32
C ALA A 130 -29.64 21.80 -32.84
N ALA A 131 -30.67 21.14 -32.32
CA ALA A 131 -31.00 21.13 -30.89
C ALA A 131 -30.68 19.74 -30.27
N PRO A 132 -30.31 19.67 -28.98
CA PRO A 132 -30.19 20.78 -28.03
C PRO A 132 -28.88 21.58 -28.18
N LYS A 133 -28.89 22.85 -27.75
CA LYS A 133 -27.69 23.69 -27.52
C LYS A 133 -27.54 23.95 -26.02
N SER A 134 -26.33 24.24 -25.54
CA SER A 134 -26.11 24.59 -24.13
C SER A 134 -25.27 25.85 -23.96
N LEU A 135 -25.55 26.58 -22.88
CA LEU A 135 -24.75 27.69 -22.38
C LEU A 135 -24.59 27.50 -20.87
N SER A 136 -23.36 27.33 -20.41
CA SER A 136 -23.02 27.14 -19.02
C SER A 136 -22.19 28.34 -18.53
N VAL A 137 -22.46 28.78 -17.31
CA VAL A 137 -21.80 29.91 -16.66
C VAL A 137 -21.21 29.45 -15.34
N ASP A 138 -19.94 29.77 -15.11
CA ASP A 138 -19.19 29.51 -13.88
C ASP A 138 -18.89 30.86 -13.20
N MET A 139 -19.54 31.12 -12.06
CA MET A 139 -19.33 32.33 -11.26
C MET A 139 -18.03 32.30 -10.44
N LYS A 140 -17.28 31.19 -10.50
CA LYS A 140 -15.97 30.92 -9.85
C LYS A 140 -16.02 30.85 -8.32
N GLU A 141 -16.84 31.67 -7.69
CA GLU A 141 -17.18 31.59 -6.27
C GLU A 141 -18.59 31.04 -6.08
N LEU A 142 -18.81 30.43 -4.92
CA LEU A 142 -20.14 30.08 -4.46
C LEU A 142 -20.90 31.37 -4.10
N ARG A 143 -22.06 31.59 -4.71
CA ARG A 143 -22.87 32.80 -4.54
C ARG A 143 -24.30 32.45 -4.12
N PRO A 144 -24.94 33.21 -3.23
CA PRO A 144 -26.38 33.08 -3.01
C PRO A 144 -27.14 33.55 -4.25
N VAL A 145 -27.92 32.67 -4.87
CA VAL A 145 -28.71 32.95 -6.07
C VAL A 145 -30.20 32.95 -5.74
N GLU A 146 -30.88 34.04 -6.10
CA GLU A 146 -32.32 34.23 -5.92
C GLU A 146 -33.03 34.57 -7.24
N SER A 147 -32.34 35.19 -8.20
CA SER A 147 -32.91 35.51 -9.52
C SER A 147 -31.89 35.32 -10.63
N ILE A 148 -32.32 34.70 -11.72
CA ILE A 148 -31.54 34.50 -12.94
C ILE A 148 -32.32 35.09 -14.11
N ILE A 149 -31.68 35.97 -14.88
CA ILE A 149 -32.27 36.63 -16.04
C ILE A 149 -31.48 36.27 -17.28
N LEU A 150 -32.15 35.72 -18.30
CA LEU A 150 -31.60 35.46 -19.62
C LEU A 150 -32.25 36.40 -20.63
N THR A 151 -31.46 37.08 -21.45
CA THR A 151 -31.94 38.00 -22.49
C THR A 151 -31.45 37.57 -23.88
N SER A 152 -32.34 37.55 -24.87
CA SER A 152 -32.00 37.29 -26.27
C SER A 152 -31.99 38.61 -27.07
N PRO A 153 -31.04 38.81 -27.99
CA PRO A 153 -30.99 40.03 -28.82
C PRO A 153 -32.15 40.10 -29.82
N ALA A 154 -32.72 38.95 -30.21
CA ALA A 154 -33.77 38.87 -31.23
C ALA A 154 -34.85 37.82 -30.90
N ALA A 155 -35.80 38.19 -30.02
CA ALA A 155 -36.91 37.31 -29.58
C ALA A 155 -37.74 36.67 -30.70
N GLY A 156 -37.80 37.31 -31.87
CA GLY A 156 -38.54 36.81 -33.02
C GLY A 156 -37.84 35.69 -33.77
N MET A 157 -36.50 35.62 -33.72
CA MET A 157 -35.71 34.77 -34.62
C MET A 157 -34.72 33.84 -33.94
N GLU A 158 -34.15 34.17 -32.77
CA GLU A 158 -33.01 33.43 -32.18
C GLU A 158 -33.19 33.22 -30.65
N ALA A 159 -34.43 33.00 -30.23
CA ALA A 159 -34.82 32.90 -28.83
C ALA A 159 -35.24 31.48 -28.41
N PRO A 160 -35.07 31.12 -27.12
CA PRO A 160 -35.51 29.84 -26.60
C PRO A 160 -37.03 29.69 -26.67
N VAL A 161 -37.47 28.50 -27.10
CA VAL A 161 -38.86 28.05 -27.09
C VAL A 161 -39.06 27.06 -25.95
N ARG A 162 -38.11 26.12 -25.79
CA ARG A 162 -38.03 25.22 -24.66
C ARG A 162 -36.62 25.23 -24.08
N MET A 163 -36.50 25.46 -22.78
CA MET A 163 -35.22 25.39 -22.08
C MET A 163 -35.37 24.87 -20.67
N GLN A 164 -34.26 24.34 -20.14
CA GLN A 164 -34.12 23.92 -18.75
C GLN A 164 -32.90 24.62 -18.15
N ALA A 165 -33.02 25.06 -16.91
CA ALA A 165 -31.90 25.58 -16.13
C ALA A 165 -31.56 24.60 -15.00
N ARG A 166 -30.28 24.29 -14.89
CA ARG A 166 -29.70 23.51 -13.81
C ARG A 166 -28.63 24.34 -13.10
N GLY A 167 -28.42 24.06 -11.83
CA GLY A 167 -27.44 24.75 -11.00
C GLY A 167 -26.59 23.74 -10.27
N SER A 168 -25.34 24.10 -10.02
CA SER A 168 -24.44 23.29 -9.20
C SER A 168 -23.62 24.19 -8.29
N HIS A 169 -23.41 23.75 -7.05
CA HIS A 169 -22.49 24.41 -6.13
C HIS A 169 -21.03 23.96 -6.36
N ASP A 170 -20.82 22.72 -6.80
CA ASP A 170 -19.50 22.08 -6.85
C ASP A 170 -19.13 21.46 -8.22
N GLY A 171 -20.02 21.54 -9.21
CA GLY A 171 -19.85 20.96 -10.56
C GLY A 171 -20.12 19.46 -10.65
N ARG A 172 -20.34 18.75 -9.53
CA ARG A 172 -20.61 17.30 -9.48
C ARG A 172 -22.09 17.00 -9.39
N PHE A 173 -22.81 17.75 -8.56
CA PHE A 173 -24.25 17.60 -8.36
C PHE A 173 -25.00 18.72 -9.09
N TRP A 174 -25.86 18.37 -10.03
CA TRP A 174 -26.57 19.31 -10.89
C TRP A 174 -28.05 19.32 -10.58
N PHE A 175 -28.46 20.28 -9.76
CA PHE A 175 -29.84 20.43 -9.31
C PHE A 175 -30.71 21.06 -10.39
N HIS A 176 -31.93 20.57 -10.53
CA HIS A 176 -32.93 21.20 -11.38
C HIS A 176 -33.42 22.53 -10.78
N LEU A 177 -33.21 23.64 -11.50
CA LEU A 177 -33.65 24.99 -11.07
C LEU A 177 -35.02 25.33 -11.64
N GLY A 178 -35.28 25.09 -12.93
CA GLY A 178 -36.58 25.37 -13.55
C GLY A 178 -36.65 25.13 -15.05
N ASP A 179 -37.88 25.03 -15.56
CA ASP A 179 -38.20 24.78 -16.96
C ASP A 179 -38.92 25.97 -17.61
N PHE A 180 -38.70 26.16 -18.91
CA PHE A 180 -39.51 27.03 -19.76
C PHE A 180 -40.01 26.27 -21.00
N PRO A 181 -41.32 26.29 -21.31
CA PRO A 181 -42.41 26.71 -20.42
C PRO A 181 -42.47 25.79 -19.19
N ALA A 182 -43.12 26.26 -18.11
CA ALA A 182 -43.22 25.51 -16.87
C ALA A 182 -43.82 24.10 -17.11
N ALA A 183 -43.20 23.08 -16.52
CA ALA A 183 -43.70 21.72 -16.56
C ALA A 183 -45.05 21.63 -15.82
N LYS A 184 -45.98 20.82 -16.34
CA LYS A 184 -47.25 20.54 -15.67
C LYS A 184 -46.95 19.89 -14.29
N PRO A 185 -47.53 20.38 -13.18
CA PRO A 185 -47.35 19.76 -11.87
C PRO A 185 -47.74 18.28 -11.90
N ALA A 186 -46.87 17.43 -11.38
CA ALA A 186 -47.09 15.99 -11.30
C ALA A 186 -48.15 15.67 -10.24
N THR A 187 -49.06 14.73 -10.52
CA THR A 187 -50.03 14.24 -9.53
C THR A 187 -49.29 13.60 -8.35
N PRO A 188 -49.43 14.05 -7.10
CA PRO A 188 -48.71 13.45 -5.98
C PRO A 188 -49.04 11.96 -5.82
N VAL A 189 -48.02 11.14 -5.62
CA VAL A 189 -48.13 9.71 -5.29
C VAL A 189 -47.50 9.52 -3.92
N GLY A 190 -48.35 9.19 -2.94
CA GLY A 190 -47.94 9.00 -1.56
C GLY A 190 -48.83 7.95 -0.90
N PHE A 191 -48.29 7.34 0.15
CA PHE A 191 -48.94 6.28 0.91
C PHE A 191 -49.00 6.70 2.39
N PRO A 192 -49.98 6.22 3.17
CA PRO A 192 -50.18 6.67 4.55
C PRO A 192 -49.10 6.20 5.52
N GLU A 193 -48.37 5.12 5.21
CA GLU A 193 -47.36 4.57 6.10
C GLU A 193 -46.05 5.39 6.07
N PRO A 194 -45.49 5.74 7.25
CA PRO A 194 -44.24 6.51 7.32
C PRO A 194 -43.00 5.65 7.07
N GLU A 195 -43.08 4.34 7.36
CA GLU A 195 -42.00 3.38 7.17
C GLU A 195 -41.77 3.08 5.69
N MET A 196 -40.53 2.79 5.31
CA MET A 196 -40.20 2.41 3.94
C MET A 196 -40.80 1.04 3.57
N ARG A 197 -41.56 0.99 2.48
CA ARG A 197 -42.22 -0.24 1.99
C ARG A 197 -42.02 -0.43 0.49
N LEU A 198 -41.81 -1.68 0.10
CA LEU A 198 -41.84 -2.14 -1.29
C LEU A 198 -43.23 -2.70 -1.62
N ARG A 199 -43.85 -2.17 -2.67
CA ARG A 199 -45.09 -2.68 -3.26
C ARG A 199 -44.80 -3.28 -4.63
N VAL A 200 -45.13 -4.56 -4.81
CA VAL A 200 -44.89 -5.30 -6.05
C VAL A 200 -46.23 -5.56 -6.73
N TYR A 201 -46.33 -5.19 -8.00
CA TYR A 201 -47.48 -5.44 -8.85
C TYR A 201 -47.05 -6.34 -10.01
N LYS A 202 -47.68 -7.49 -10.12
CA LYS A 202 -47.41 -8.49 -11.13
C LYS A 202 -48.19 -8.17 -12.40
N ILE A 203 -47.49 -8.08 -13.53
CA ILE A 203 -48.08 -7.70 -14.82
C ILE A 203 -47.73 -8.77 -15.86
N PRO A 204 -48.71 -9.36 -16.57
CA PRO A 204 -48.41 -10.24 -17.70
C PRO A 204 -47.51 -9.51 -18.71
N ALA A 205 -46.46 -10.17 -19.23
CA ALA A 205 -45.48 -9.52 -20.12
C ALA A 205 -46.10 -8.77 -21.30
N ALA A 206 -47.19 -9.28 -21.87
CA ALA A 206 -47.93 -8.65 -22.97
C ALA A 206 -48.59 -7.30 -22.59
N ASN A 207 -48.81 -7.06 -21.30
CA ASN A 207 -49.43 -5.84 -20.77
C ASN A 207 -48.39 -4.81 -20.29
N LEU A 208 -47.10 -5.16 -20.30
CA LEU A 208 -46.03 -4.21 -20.02
C LEU A 208 -45.93 -3.22 -21.18
N ARG A 209 -46.20 -1.94 -20.92
CA ARG A 209 -46.14 -0.90 -21.95
C ARG A 209 -44.69 -0.54 -22.27
N GLU A 210 -44.47 0.00 -23.47
CA GLU A 210 -43.17 0.59 -23.83
C GLU A 210 -42.90 1.87 -23.05
N THR A 211 -43.92 2.71 -22.86
CA THR A 211 -43.82 3.98 -22.12
C THR A 211 -45.02 4.17 -21.19
N TYR A 212 -44.77 4.79 -20.03
CA TYR A 212 -45.80 5.22 -19.08
C TYR A 212 -45.73 6.73 -18.90
N THR A 213 -46.87 7.38 -18.70
CA THR A 213 -46.92 8.75 -18.18
C THR A 213 -47.02 8.72 -16.64
N TRP A 214 -46.61 9.81 -15.98
CA TRP A 214 -46.70 9.90 -14.53
C TRP A 214 -48.15 9.83 -14.03
N ASP A 215 -49.08 10.49 -14.72
CA ASP A 215 -50.50 10.48 -14.34
C ASP A 215 -51.11 9.06 -14.45
N GLU A 216 -50.69 8.25 -15.43
CA GLU A 216 -51.09 6.84 -15.53
C GLU A 216 -50.53 6.00 -14.39
N ILE A 217 -49.27 6.21 -14.03
CA ILE A 217 -48.65 5.55 -12.88
C ILE A 217 -49.37 5.91 -11.57
N ALA A 218 -49.66 7.19 -11.37
CA ALA A 218 -50.41 7.65 -10.20
C ALA A 218 -51.81 7.02 -10.14
N GLU A 219 -52.51 6.90 -11.27
CA GLU A 219 -53.81 6.22 -11.33
C GLU A 219 -53.71 4.72 -11.08
N LEU A 220 -52.67 4.04 -11.59
CA LEU A 220 -52.44 2.61 -11.35
C LEU A 220 -52.23 2.32 -9.86
N THR A 221 -51.36 3.09 -9.20
CA THR A 221 -51.08 2.93 -7.75
C THR A 221 -52.29 3.20 -6.85
N LYS A 222 -53.28 3.96 -7.31
CA LYS A 222 -54.53 4.22 -6.58
C LYS A 222 -55.60 3.14 -6.80
N LYS A 223 -55.64 2.51 -7.98
CA LYS A 223 -56.72 1.59 -8.40
C LYS A 223 -56.41 0.13 -8.14
N LEU A 224 -55.14 -0.25 -8.14
CA LEU A 224 -54.72 -1.63 -7.98
C LEU A 224 -54.19 -1.85 -6.56
N GLU A 225 -54.61 -2.95 -5.94
CA GLU A 225 -53.93 -3.47 -4.76
C GLU A 225 -52.65 -4.19 -5.20
N PRO A 226 -51.52 -4.00 -4.50
CA PRO A 226 -50.28 -4.70 -4.82
C PRO A 226 -50.39 -6.18 -4.46
N ASP A 227 -49.74 -7.04 -5.23
CA ASP A 227 -49.63 -8.47 -4.93
C ASP A 227 -48.80 -8.70 -3.66
N GLU A 228 -47.77 -7.87 -3.43
CA GLU A 228 -46.96 -7.87 -2.21
C GLU A 228 -46.77 -6.45 -1.66
N ASN A 229 -46.81 -6.29 -0.33
CA ASN A 229 -46.57 -5.02 0.36
C ASN A 229 -45.68 -5.23 1.59
N LEU A 230 -44.37 -5.15 1.38
CA LEU A 230 -43.34 -5.55 2.33
C LEU A 230 -42.70 -4.33 2.98
N LYS A 231 -42.55 -4.34 4.31
CA LYS A 231 -41.65 -3.38 4.99
C LYS A 231 -40.21 -3.73 4.60
N THR A 232 -39.41 -2.72 4.25
CA THR A 232 -38.02 -2.94 3.83
C THR A 232 -37.12 -1.80 4.27
N ASP A 233 -35.88 -2.13 4.58
CA ASP A 233 -34.77 -1.22 4.84
C ASP A 233 -33.75 -1.21 3.68
N LYS A 234 -33.92 -2.10 2.70
CA LYS A 234 -33.14 -2.17 1.46
C LYS A 234 -34.02 -1.89 0.26
N LEU A 235 -33.55 -1.04 -0.65
CA LEU A 235 -34.26 -0.71 -1.88
C LEU A 235 -33.76 -1.59 -3.03
N SER A 236 -33.79 -2.91 -2.82
CA SER A 236 -33.39 -3.92 -3.81
C SER A 236 -34.46 -5.01 -3.88
N TRP A 237 -34.74 -5.49 -5.08
CA TRP A 237 -35.69 -6.56 -5.35
C TRP A 237 -35.08 -7.58 -6.32
N GLN A 238 -35.26 -8.86 -6.02
CA GLN A 238 -34.83 -9.97 -6.87
C GLN A 238 -36.05 -10.65 -7.48
N ALA A 239 -35.98 -10.95 -8.78
CA ALA A 239 -37.07 -11.62 -9.47
C ALA A 239 -37.20 -13.09 -9.02
N PRO A 240 -38.43 -13.62 -8.88
CA PRO A 240 -38.64 -15.05 -8.67
C PRO A 240 -38.06 -15.88 -9.83
N GLU A 241 -37.36 -16.97 -9.51
CA GLU A 241 -36.78 -17.85 -10.54
C GLU A 241 -37.84 -18.34 -11.54
N LYS A 242 -37.56 -18.18 -12.84
CA LYS A 242 -38.38 -18.69 -13.97
C LYS A 242 -39.78 -18.05 -14.12
N SER A 243 -39.97 -16.77 -13.80
CA SER A 243 -41.22 -16.07 -14.11
C SER A 243 -41.25 -15.51 -15.55
N PRO A 244 -42.32 -15.74 -16.34
CA PRO A 244 -42.53 -15.11 -17.64
C PRO A 244 -43.16 -13.70 -17.52
N ASP A 245 -43.42 -13.23 -16.31
CA ASP A 245 -44.16 -12.00 -16.05
C ASP A 245 -43.23 -10.79 -15.92
N ALA A 246 -43.81 -9.60 -16.08
CA ALA A 246 -43.18 -8.33 -15.77
C ALA A 246 -43.64 -7.85 -14.39
N PHE A 247 -42.87 -6.96 -13.77
CA PHE A 247 -43.18 -6.44 -12.44
C PHE A 247 -43.13 -4.92 -12.43
N PHE A 248 -44.05 -4.31 -11.69
CA PHE A 248 -44.04 -2.88 -11.40
C PHE A 248 -43.80 -2.72 -9.91
N LEU A 249 -42.75 -1.99 -9.57
CA LEU A 249 -42.20 -1.88 -8.22
C LEU A 249 -42.37 -0.45 -7.75
N VAL A 250 -42.88 -0.28 -6.53
CA VAL A 250 -43.02 1.02 -5.88
C VAL A 250 -42.43 0.96 -4.49
N TRP A 251 -41.28 1.60 -4.30
CA TRP A 251 -40.76 1.90 -2.96
C TRP A 251 -41.31 3.24 -2.51
N SER A 252 -41.84 3.30 -1.29
CA SER A 252 -42.24 4.58 -0.71
C SER A 252 -42.16 4.59 0.81
N GLY A 253 -41.79 5.75 1.35
CA GLY A 253 -41.69 5.99 2.79
C GLY A 253 -40.89 7.25 3.11
N THR A 254 -40.48 7.37 4.37
CA THR A 254 -39.74 8.52 4.89
C THR A 254 -38.23 8.25 4.86
N PHE A 255 -37.48 9.13 4.20
CA PHE A 255 -36.02 9.15 4.15
C PHE A 255 -35.46 10.19 5.13
N VAL A 256 -34.43 9.80 5.88
CA VAL A 256 -33.75 10.65 6.86
C VAL A 256 -32.53 11.32 6.22
N GLN A 257 -32.51 12.65 6.26
CA GLN A 257 -31.36 13.47 5.88
C GLN A 257 -30.86 14.20 7.13
N GLU A 258 -29.73 13.75 7.66
CA GLU A 258 -29.20 14.24 8.95
C GLU A 258 -28.57 15.63 8.87
N ARG A 259 -28.10 16.01 7.67
CA ARG A 259 -27.41 17.27 7.39
C ARG A 259 -27.82 17.87 6.04
N ASP A 260 -27.66 19.18 5.89
CA ASP A 260 -27.82 19.82 4.60
C ASP A 260 -26.72 19.34 3.63
N GLY A 261 -27.10 18.97 2.41
CA GLY A 261 -26.13 18.59 1.37
C GLY A 261 -26.76 18.00 0.12
N ALA A 262 -25.93 17.80 -0.90
CA ALA A 262 -26.37 17.19 -2.14
C ALA A 262 -26.64 15.68 -1.99
N LEU A 263 -27.61 15.19 -2.75
CA LEU A 263 -27.99 13.78 -2.84
C LEU A 263 -28.19 13.43 -4.31
N ARG A 264 -27.56 12.35 -4.77
CA ARG A 264 -27.85 11.73 -6.06
C ARG A 264 -28.65 10.47 -5.83
N LEU A 265 -29.78 10.32 -6.51
CA LEU A 265 -30.59 9.12 -6.48
C LEU A 265 -30.60 8.46 -7.86
N GLY A 266 -30.42 7.14 -7.90
CA GLY A 266 -30.41 6.34 -9.12
C GLY A 266 -31.24 5.08 -8.96
N VAL A 267 -31.87 4.61 -10.05
CA VAL A 267 -32.75 3.44 -10.01
C VAL A 267 -32.54 2.60 -11.27
N SER A 268 -32.38 1.30 -11.11
CA SER A 268 -32.29 0.35 -12.22
C SER A 268 -33.68 -0.15 -12.65
N GLY A 269 -33.74 -0.92 -13.74
CA GLY A 269 -34.98 -1.41 -14.34
C GLY A 269 -35.19 -0.90 -15.76
N LYS A 270 -36.36 -1.19 -16.36
CA LYS A 270 -36.71 -0.77 -17.73
C LYS A 270 -37.22 0.67 -17.78
N THR A 271 -38.15 1.02 -16.91
CA THR A 271 -38.71 2.37 -16.78
C THR A 271 -38.64 2.81 -15.34
N THR A 272 -38.15 4.02 -15.09
CA THR A 272 -37.93 4.54 -13.72
C THR A 272 -38.47 5.95 -13.55
N ALA A 273 -38.84 6.27 -12.31
CA ALA A 273 -39.20 7.62 -11.88
C ALA A 273 -38.96 7.80 -10.37
N ILE A 274 -38.66 9.03 -9.95
CA ILE A 274 -38.45 9.37 -8.53
C ILE A 274 -39.23 10.64 -8.21
N MET A 275 -40.04 10.56 -7.15
CA MET A 275 -40.71 11.71 -6.55
C MET A 275 -40.18 11.92 -5.13
N VAL A 276 -39.83 13.16 -4.81
CA VAL A 276 -39.37 13.59 -3.48
C VAL A 276 -40.22 14.76 -3.02
N ASP A 277 -40.78 14.68 -1.81
CA ASP A 277 -41.65 15.70 -1.20
C ASP A 277 -42.79 16.18 -2.11
N GLY A 278 -43.35 15.26 -2.90
CA GLY A 278 -44.44 15.55 -3.84
C GLY A 278 -44.02 16.18 -5.17
N ARG A 279 -42.72 16.43 -5.39
CA ARG A 279 -42.16 16.89 -6.66
C ARG A 279 -41.56 15.72 -7.44
N LEU A 280 -41.91 15.62 -8.72
CA LEU A 280 -41.34 14.62 -9.62
C LEU A 280 -39.94 15.07 -10.05
N GLU A 281 -38.92 14.68 -9.28
CA GLU A 281 -37.52 15.08 -9.50
C GLU A 281 -36.89 14.28 -10.66
N LEU A 282 -37.17 12.97 -10.77
CA LEU A 282 -36.81 12.18 -11.95
C LEU A 282 -38.07 11.82 -12.75
N PRO A 283 -38.33 12.48 -13.89
CA PRO A 283 -39.47 12.16 -14.75
C PRO A 283 -39.40 10.73 -15.31
N VAL A 284 -40.57 10.17 -15.64
CA VAL A 284 -40.69 8.82 -16.21
C VAL A 284 -39.88 8.71 -17.50
N GLY A 285 -39.09 7.66 -17.61
CA GLY A 285 -38.24 7.38 -18.77
C GLY A 285 -37.42 6.11 -18.54
N GLU A 286 -36.40 5.88 -19.38
CA GLU A 286 -35.57 4.67 -19.33
C GLU A 286 -34.88 4.50 -17.96
N GLY A 287 -34.63 3.25 -17.55
CA GLY A 287 -33.91 2.98 -16.30
C GLY A 287 -32.40 3.24 -16.38
N GLY A 288 -31.76 3.26 -15.20
CA GLY A 288 -30.33 3.58 -15.09
C GLY A 288 -30.02 5.08 -15.06
N ARG A 289 -31.03 5.96 -15.07
CA ARG A 289 -30.88 7.40 -14.92
C ARG A 289 -30.76 7.79 -13.45
N THR A 290 -30.12 8.94 -13.22
CA THR A 290 -29.96 9.55 -11.90
C THR A 290 -30.55 10.94 -11.83
N VAL A 291 -30.87 11.41 -10.63
CA VAL A 291 -31.26 12.78 -10.34
C VAL A 291 -30.49 13.32 -9.15
N ASP A 292 -30.08 14.58 -9.23
CA ASP A 292 -29.46 15.30 -8.12
C ASP A 292 -30.44 16.25 -7.47
N LEU A 293 -30.50 16.21 -6.15
CA LEU A 293 -31.30 17.10 -5.34
C LEU A 293 -30.48 17.62 -4.16
N PHE A 294 -30.80 18.83 -3.71
CA PHE A 294 -30.23 19.38 -2.50
C PHE A 294 -31.16 19.03 -1.33
N GLY A 295 -30.76 18.05 -0.52
CA GLY A 295 -31.51 17.57 0.63
C GLY A 295 -31.21 18.43 1.86
N ARG A 296 -32.22 19.13 2.39
CA ARG A 296 -32.10 19.83 3.67
C ARG A 296 -32.15 18.84 4.83
N ARG A 297 -31.53 19.17 5.95
CA ARG A 297 -31.63 18.43 7.20
C ARG A 297 -33.10 18.29 7.59
N GLY A 298 -33.60 17.06 7.63
CA GLY A 298 -35.00 16.76 7.88
C GLY A 298 -35.48 15.41 7.36
N LEU A 299 -36.79 15.21 7.50
CA LEU A 299 -37.51 14.01 7.04
C LEU A 299 -38.16 14.26 5.67
N HIS A 300 -37.75 13.50 4.66
CA HIS A 300 -38.22 13.63 3.28
C HIS A 300 -39.14 12.48 2.90
N GLN A 301 -40.22 12.76 2.17
CA GLN A 301 -41.05 11.71 1.56
C GLN A 301 -40.45 11.31 0.21
N VAL A 302 -40.14 10.02 0.05
CA VAL A 302 -39.56 9.50 -1.19
C VAL A 302 -40.47 8.42 -1.76
N THR A 303 -40.80 8.54 -3.04
CA THR A 303 -41.49 7.52 -3.83
C THR A 303 -40.66 7.19 -5.06
N ILE A 304 -40.19 5.95 -5.15
CA ILE A 304 -39.37 5.44 -6.26
C ILE A 304 -40.16 4.37 -7.01
N ILE A 305 -40.16 4.48 -8.32
CA ILE A 305 -40.93 3.62 -9.21
C ILE A 305 -40.01 2.99 -10.22
N ALA A 306 -40.13 1.67 -10.42
CA ALA A 306 -39.38 0.94 -11.43
C ALA A 306 -40.23 -0.15 -12.08
N THR A 307 -39.95 -0.47 -13.35
CA THR A 307 -40.50 -1.65 -14.02
C THR A 307 -39.42 -2.67 -14.32
N ALA A 308 -39.71 -3.95 -14.09
CA ALA A 308 -38.85 -5.08 -14.42
C ALA A 308 -39.45 -5.83 -15.61
N ALA A 309 -38.70 -5.94 -16.71
CA ALA A 309 -39.08 -6.78 -17.84
C ALA A 309 -38.84 -8.27 -17.53
N PRO A 310 -39.51 -9.21 -18.22
CA PRO A 310 -39.21 -10.64 -18.06
C PRO A 310 -37.73 -10.92 -18.29
N GLY A 311 -37.10 -11.67 -17.37
CA GLY A 311 -35.66 -11.95 -17.40
C GLY A 311 -34.78 -10.91 -16.69
N THR A 312 -35.34 -9.81 -16.15
CA THR A 312 -34.60 -8.91 -15.26
C THR A 312 -34.31 -9.64 -13.95
N ALA A 313 -33.04 -9.84 -13.61
CA ALA A 313 -32.65 -10.57 -12.40
C ALA A 313 -32.86 -9.72 -11.13
N THR A 314 -32.42 -8.46 -11.16
CA THR A 314 -32.46 -7.54 -10.02
C THR A 314 -32.92 -6.15 -10.44
N VAL A 315 -33.64 -5.48 -9.53
CA VAL A 315 -33.95 -4.05 -9.61
C VAL A 315 -33.60 -3.41 -8.28
N GLU A 316 -32.90 -2.28 -8.31
CA GLU A 316 -32.43 -1.60 -7.12
C GLU A 316 -32.46 -0.09 -7.27
N ALA A 317 -32.59 0.60 -6.15
CA ALA A 317 -32.32 2.03 -6.03
C ALA A 317 -31.05 2.25 -5.23
N LEU A 318 -30.24 3.18 -5.71
CA LEU A 318 -28.97 3.58 -5.14
C LEU A 318 -29.03 5.07 -4.78
N ARG A 319 -28.23 5.47 -3.81
CA ARG A 319 -28.00 6.87 -3.46
C ARG A 319 -26.51 7.20 -3.38
N ALA A 320 -26.15 8.44 -3.61
CA ALA A 320 -24.89 9.01 -3.16
C ALA A 320 -25.20 10.26 -2.34
N ARG A 321 -24.62 10.36 -1.15
CA ARG A 321 -24.62 11.62 -0.39
C ARG A 321 -23.38 12.41 -0.78
N GLU A 322 -23.47 13.72 -0.72
CA GLU A 322 -22.32 14.59 -0.88
C GLU A 322 -21.23 14.22 0.12
N ASN A 323 -20.07 13.79 -0.40
CA ASN A 323 -18.82 13.73 0.33
C ASN A 323 -18.03 15.00 -0.01
N ARG A 324 -17.73 15.79 1.01
CA ARG A 324 -17.06 17.08 0.87
C ARG A 324 -15.53 16.98 0.80
N GLN A 325 -14.96 15.80 1.06
CA GLN A 325 -13.52 15.52 1.00
C GLN A 325 -13.10 14.77 -0.26
N SER A 326 -14.06 14.29 -1.06
CA SER A 326 -13.78 13.52 -2.27
C SER A 326 -14.36 14.24 -3.48
N SER A 327 -13.63 14.27 -4.60
CA SER A 327 -14.15 14.74 -5.89
C SER A 327 -15.02 13.70 -6.61
N ALA A 328 -15.02 12.43 -6.15
CA ALA A 328 -15.82 11.37 -6.72
C ALA A 328 -17.23 11.32 -6.10
N VAL A 329 -18.23 10.99 -6.92
CA VAL A 329 -19.60 10.69 -6.45
C VAL A 329 -19.80 9.18 -6.49
N SER A 330 -19.78 8.52 -5.34
CA SER A 330 -19.94 7.07 -5.24
C SER A 330 -21.40 6.70 -4.97
N MET A 331 -22.05 6.04 -5.93
CA MET A 331 -23.39 5.47 -5.74
C MET A 331 -23.30 4.22 -4.85
N ARG A 332 -24.14 4.14 -3.81
CA ARG A 332 -24.22 3.03 -2.86
C ARG A 332 -25.68 2.61 -2.66
N PRO A 333 -25.95 1.35 -2.27
CA PRO A 333 -27.28 0.94 -1.84
C PRO A 333 -27.75 1.76 -0.64
N PHE A 334 -29.07 1.94 -0.50
CA PHE A 334 -29.63 2.49 0.73
C PHE A 334 -29.37 1.53 1.91
N ALA A 335 -29.13 2.12 3.08
CA ALA A 335 -28.88 1.43 4.34
C ALA A 335 -30.04 1.63 5.32
N ALA A 336 -30.13 0.77 6.34
CA ALA A 336 -31.20 0.86 7.35
C ALA A 336 -31.24 2.21 8.08
N ALA A 337 -30.07 2.81 8.33
CA ALA A 337 -29.96 4.14 8.94
C ALA A 337 -30.67 5.25 8.13
N ASP A 338 -30.81 5.09 6.80
CA ASP A 338 -31.50 6.06 5.95
C ASP A 338 -33.02 6.13 6.22
N PHE A 339 -33.55 5.13 6.94
CA PHE A 339 -34.97 4.98 7.25
C PHE A 339 -35.23 4.84 8.75
N ASP A 340 -34.21 5.07 9.59
CA ASP A 340 -34.34 4.97 11.06
C ASP A 340 -34.98 6.24 11.64
N LEU A 341 -36.31 6.20 11.73
CA LEU A 341 -37.10 7.29 12.31
C LEU A 341 -36.96 7.42 13.83
N ALA A 342 -36.48 6.38 14.52
CA ALA A 342 -36.25 6.44 15.97
C ALA A 342 -34.96 7.20 16.28
N ALA A 343 -33.90 6.95 15.51
CA ALA A 343 -32.64 7.68 15.59
C ALA A 343 -32.75 9.14 15.11
N ALA A 344 -33.69 9.43 14.19
CA ALA A 344 -33.89 10.76 13.63
C ALA A 344 -34.33 11.85 14.65
N GLY A 345 -34.83 11.47 15.83
CA GLY A 345 -35.25 12.43 16.86
C GLY A 345 -36.31 13.45 16.39
N ASP A 346 -36.15 14.73 16.74
CA ASP A 346 -37.07 15.83 16.44
C ASP A 346 -36.78 16.54 15.09
N LEU A 347 -36.19 15.83 14.11
CA LEU A 347 -35.90 16.41 12.80
C LEU A 347 -37.19 16.94 12.11
N PRO A 348 -37.15 18.15 11.52
CA PRO A 348 -38.34 18.74 10.90
C PRO A 348 -38.73 17.96 9.64
N LYS A 349 -40.04 17.87 9.38
CA LYS A 349 -40.52 17.38 8.08
C LYS A 349 -40.15 18.39 7.00
N ALA A 350 -39.49 17.91 5.95
CA ALA A 350 -39.12 18.75 4.82
C ALA A 350 -40.37 19.33 4.16
N ALA A 351 -40.36 20.65 3.92
CA ALA A 351 -41.38 21.33 3.15
C ALA A 351 -40.99 21.30 1.66
N PRO A 352 -41.95 21.04 0.74
CA PRO A 352 -41.68 21.15 -0.69
C PRO A 352 -41.22 22.58 -1.01
N LEU A 353 -40.08 22.71 -1.70
CA LEU A 353 -39.66 24.02 -2.21
C LEU A 353 -40.64 24.46 -3.32
N PRO A 354 -41.02 25.75 -3.35
CA PRO A 354 -41.85 26.25 -4.44
C PRO A 354 -41.13 26.01 -5.77
N ALA A 355 -41.86 25.50 -6.77
CA ALA A 355 -41.33 25.34 -8.11
C ALA A 355 -40.96 26.72 -8.66
N ALA A 356 -39.71 26.87 -9.07
CA ALA A 356 -39.28 28.06 -9.78
C ALA A 356 -39.64 27.92 -11.26
N GLU A 357 -40.24 28.98 -11.80
CA GLU A 357 -40.76 29.01 -13.15
C GLU A 357 -40.16 30.21 -13.89
N PHE A 358 -39.80 30.00 -15.15
CA PHE A 358 -39.39 31.10 -16.01
C PHE A 358 -40.59 31.95 -16.42
N LYS A 359 -40.52 33.26 -16.14
CA LYS A 359 -41.44 34.27 -16.66
C LYS A 359 -40.82 34.92 -17.89
N GLN A 360 -41.53 34.88 -19.02
CA GLN A 360 -41.09 35.57 -20.24
C GLN A 360 -41.75 36.94 -20.35
N ASP A 361 -40.93 37.99 -20.51
CA ASP A 361 -41.34 39.33 -20.89
C ASP A 361 -40.57 39.76 -22.16
N ALA A 362 -41.27 39.79 -23.30
CA ALA A 362 -40.69 40.03 -24.62
C ALA A 362 -39.46 39.15 -24.93
N ASN A 363 -38.25 39.71 -24.83
CA ASN A 363 -36.97 39.06 -25.11
C ASN A 363 -36.20 38.66 -23.84
N ARG A 364 -36.85 38.66 -22.68
CA ARG A 364 -36.26 38.36 -21.36
C ARG A 364 -36.98 37.19 -20.70
N TRP A 365 -36.22 36.28 -20.11
CA TRP A 365 -36.70 35.16 -19.29
C TRP A 365 -36.13 35.30 -17.88
N THR A 366 -37.00 35.43 -16.89
CA THR A 366 -36.62 35.60 -15.47
C THR A 366 -37.02 34.37 -14.68
N LEU A 367 -36.07 33.77 -13.97
CA LEU A 367 -36.29 32.65 -13.05
C LEU A 367 -36.07 33.15 -11.63
N ASP A 368 -37.15 33.22 -10.85
CA ASP A 368 -37.11 33.54 -9.42
C ASP A 368 -37.01 32.24 -8.60
N LEU A 369 -36.02 32.15 -7.73
CA LEU A 369 -35.70 30.97 -6.94
C LEU A 369 -35.73 31.29 -5.45
N SER A 370 -35.94 30.27 -4.61
CA SER A 370 -35.55 30.37 -3.20
C SER A 370 -34.03 30.47 -3.12
N ALA A 371 -33.50 31.31 -2.22
CA ALA A 371 -32.05 31.50 -2.05
C ALA A 371 -31.33 30.14 -1.93
N ARG A 372 -30.35 29.93 -2.82
CA ARG A 372 -29.51 28.72 -2.88
C ARG A 372 -28.09 29.13 -3.23
N GLU A 373 -27.12 28.47 -2.63
CA GLU A 373 -25.72 28.66 -2.96
C GLU A 373 -25.38 27.91 -4.24
N LEU A 374 -24.99 28.63 -5.30
CA LEU A 374 -24.63 28.08 -6.60
C LEU A 374 -23.32 28.71 -7.07
N ARG A 375 -22.55 27.95 -7.85
CA ARG A 375 -21.37 28.43 -8.57
C ARG A 375 -21.60 28.33 -10.07
N PHE A 376 -22.16 27.20 -10.51
CA PHE A 376 -22.44 26.92 -11.90
C PHE A 376 -23.93 27.06 -12.19
N ILE A 377 -24.24 27.59 -13.37
CA ILE A 377 -25.58 27.60 -13.95
C ILE A 377 -25.46 27.06 -15.38
N ASP A 378 -26.26 26.06 -15.72
CA ASP A 378 -26.30 25.44 -17.05
C ASP A 378 -27.69 25.61 -17.66
N PHE A 379 -27.74 26.23 -18.82
CA PHE A 379 -28.93 26.35 -19.65
C PHE A 379 -28.88 25.33 -20.78
N GLN A 380 -29.85 24.43 -20.81
CA GLN A 380 -30.08 23.54 -21.94
C GLN A 380 -31.25 24.05 -22.77
N PHE A 381 -30.96 24.46 -24.00
CA PHE A 381 -31.95 24.92 -24.98
C PHE A 381 -32.40 23.73 -25.82
N LEU A 382 -33.53 23.13 -25.43
CA LEU A 382 -34.11 21.96 -26.07
C LEU A 382 -34.81 22.29 -27.39
N GLU A 383 -35.29 23.53 -27.52
CA GLU A 383 -35.93 24.03 -28.74
C GLU A 383 -35.77 25.56 -28.77
N TYR A 384 -35.46 26.12 -29.94
CA TYR A 384 -35.29 27.56 -30.14
C TYR A 384 -35.76 27.96 -31.55
N ARG A 385 -35.98 29.27 -31.75
CA ARG A 385 -36.39 29.82 -33.04
C ARG A 385 -35.19 29.97 -33.97
N GLY A 386 -35.42 29.83 -35.27
CA GLY A 386 -34.39 30.07 -36.31
C GLY A 386 -33.37 28.94 -36.45
N GLU A 387 -32.24 29.25 -37.07
CA GLU A 387 -31.12 28.31 -37.28
C GLU A 387 -30.08 28.37 -36.15
N ALA A 388 -30.13 29.40 -35.28
CA ALA A 388 -29.23 29.59 -34.15
C ALA A 388 -29.97 30.14 -32.94
N ILE A 389 -29.42 29.96 -31.75
CA ILE A 389 -29.81 30.67 -30.53
C ILE A 389 -28.80 31.77 -30.21
N ALA A 390 -29.30 32.90 -29.71
CA ALA A 390 -28.46 34.01 -29.27
C ALA A 390 -28.87 34.49 -27.87
N VAL A 391 -27.86 34.75 -27.03
CA VAL A 391 -28.00 35.28 -25.66
C VAL A 391 -27.09 36.48 -25.51
N SER A 392 -27.70 37.66 -25.28
CA SER A 392 -26.99 38.92 -25.09
C SER A 392 -26.71 39.23 -23.62
N GLN A 393 -27.39 38.55 -22.70
CA GLN A 393 -27.14 38.74 -21.27
C GLN A 393 -27.62 37.57 -20.43
N VAL A 394 -26.78 37.13 -19.51
CA VAL A 394 -27.10 36.31 -18.34
C VAL A 394 -26.78 37.17 -17.10
N ALA A 395 -27.82 37.58 -16.38
CA ALA A 395 -27.66 38.31 -15.12
C ALA A 395 -28.11 37.44 -13.95
N VAL A 396 -27.33 37.46 -12.88
CA VAL A 396 -27.56 36.65 -11.67
C VAL A 396 -27.45 37.54 -10.46
N SER A 397 -28.40 37.41 -9.54
CA SER A 397 -28.44 38.21 -8.30
C SER A 397 -28.97 37.40 -7.13
N GLY A 398 -28.54 37.77 -5.92
CA GLY A 398 -29.01 37.22 -4.65
C GLY A 398 -28.25 37.82 -3.47
N GLY A 399 -28.74 37.60 -2.25
CA GLY A 399 -28.10 38.15 -1.04
C GLY A 399 -27.99 39.69 -1.03
N GLY A 400 -28.84 40.39 -1.79
CA GLY A 400 -28.81 41.86 -1.92
C GLY A 400 -27.76 42.40 -2.90
N SER A 401 -27.10 41.56 -3.71
CA SER A 401 -26.07 41.96 -4.67
C SER A 401 -26.29 41.33 -6.05
N GLN A 402 -25.70 41.93 -7.09
CA GLN A 402 -25.65 41.38 -8.44
C GLN A 402 -24.30 40.67 -8.63
N HIS A 403 -24.35 39.40 -9.02
CA HIS A 403 -23.17 38.55 -9.21
C HIS A 403 -22.73 38.47 -10.67
N LEU A 404 -23.68 38.52 -11.62
CA LEU A 404 -23.40 38.57 -13.06
C LEU A 404 -24.16 39.71 -13.75
N PRO A 405 -23.53 40.41 -14.73
CA PRO A 405 -22.10 40.36 -15.07
C PRO A 405 -21.20 40.71 -13.87
N PRO A 406 -19.96 40.17 -13.80
CA PRO A 406 -19.04 40.43 -12.69
C PRO A 406 -18.61 41.91 -12.67
N ALA A 407 -17.99 42.39 -11.59
CA ALA A 407 -17.57 43.79 -11.51
C ALA A 407 -16.42 44.17 -12.47
N ALA A 408 -15.63 43.18 -12.92
CA ALA A 408 -14.58 43.34 -13.90
C ALA A 408 -15.11 42.98 -15.30
N ASP A 409 -14.68 43.73 -16.33
CA ASP A 409 -15.06 43.46 -17.71
C ASP A 409 -14.30 42.25 -18.27
N VAL A 410 -15.01 41.15 -18.47
CA VAL A 410 -14.43 39.86 -18.88
C VAL A 410 -13.82 39.92 -20.29
N LEU A 411 -14.36 40.75 -21.19
CA LEU A 411 -13.83 40.90 -22.54
C LEU A 411 -12.60 41.81 -22.60
N GLU A 412 -12.48 42.78 -21.70
CA GLU A 412 -11.25 43.58 -21.55
C GLU A 412 -10.10 42.75 -20.96
N LEU A 413 -10.40 41.86 -20.00
CA LEU A 413 -9.39 40.97 -19.41
C LEU A 413 -8.75 40.05 -20.47
N ALA A 414 -9.54 39.46 -21.37
CA ALA A 414 -9.05 38.61 -22.46
C ALA A 414 -8.23 39.35 -23.55
N ARG A 415 -8.08 40.68 -23.46
CA ARG A 415 -7.33 41.51 -24.44
C ARG A 415 -6.05 42.12 -23.86
N ASN A 416 -5.76 41.88 -22.58
CA ASN A 416 -4.60 42.43 -21.91
C ASN A 416 -3.36 41.50 -22.07
N SER A 417 -2.29 41.74 -21.32
CA SER A 417 -1.06 40.92 -21.33
C SER A 417 -0.91 40.03 -20.08
N ILE A 418 -2.02 39.79 -19.38
CA ILE A 418 -2.14 38.95 -18.19
C ILE A 418 -2.91 37.71 -18.62
N LEU A 419 -2.36 36.54 -18.31
CA LEU A 419 -3.03 35.28 -18.61
C LEU A 419 -4.00 34.95 -17.47
N GLU A 420 -5.30 35.05 -17.73
CA GLU A 420 -6.34 34.78 -16.73
C GLU A 420 -6.55 33.27 -16.60
N LEU A 421 -6.38 32.75 -15.38
CA LEU A 421 -6.43 31.32 -15.08
C LEU A 421 -7.61 31.00 -14.18
N ALA A 422 -8.29 29.90 -14.48
CA ALA A 422 -9.19 29.22 -13.56
C ALA A 422 -8.45 28.12 -12.79
N PRO A 423 -8.87 27.81 -11.55
CA PRO A 423 -8.35 26.64 -10.83
C PRO A 423 -8.60 25.36 -11.62
N GLY A 424 -7.57 24.55 -11.79
CA GLY A 424 -7.59 23.33 -12.62
C GLY A 424 -7.23 23.55 -14.09
N ASP A 425 -7.02 24.79 -14.55
CA ASP A 425 -6.67 25.04 -15.95
C ASP A 425 -5.34 24.40 -16.34
N THR A 426 -5.26 23.91 -17.57
CA THR A 426 -3.99 23.57 -18.21
C THR A 426 -3.54 24.74 -19.07
N VAL A 427 -2.38 25.30 -18.74
CA VAL A 427 -1.71 26.36 -19.47
C VAL A 427 -0.69 25.73 -20.41
N GLN A 428 -0.95 25.79 -21.70
CA GLN A 428 -0.02 25.35 -22.72
C GLN A 428 0.84 26.51 -23.20
N VAL A 429 2.14 26.42 -22.95
CA VAL A 429 3.17 27.31 -23.48
C VAL A 429 3.66 26.74 -24.80
N SER A 430 3.59 27.53 -25.86
CA SER A 430 3.94 27.15 -27.23
C SER A 430 5.03 28.06 -27.79
N TYR A 431 6.04 27.44 -28.41
CA TYR A 431 7.12 28.10 -29.13
C TYR A 431 7.24 27.50 -30.53
N LEU A 432 7.30 28.35 -31.57
CA LEU A 432 7.47 27.91 -32.95
C LEU A 432 8.95 28.02 -33.34
N ASP A 433 9.61 26.87 -33.47
CA ASP A 433 10.93 26.78 -34.07
C ASP A 433 10.80 26.75 -35.60
N GLU A 434 11.32 27.81 -36.24
CA GLU A 434 11.25 28.01 -37.69
C GLU A 434 12.48 27.45 -38.43
N ILE A 435 13.58 27.15 -37.72
CA ILE A 435 14.87 26.75 -38.31
C ILE A 435 15.38 25.51 -37.58
N THR A 436 15.09 24.32 -38.13
CA THR A 436 15.59 23.06 -37.59
C THR A 436 16.99 22.73 -38.15
N ALA A 437 17.92 22.32 -37.27
CA ALA A 437 19.26 21.88 -37.64
C ALA A 437 19.23 20.81 -38.76
N GLY A 438 19.71 21.17 -39.96
CA GLY A 438 19.78 20.27 -41.12
C GLY A 438 19.23 20.81 -42.46
N GLY A 439 18.65 22.02 -42.49
CA GLY A 439 18.35 22.73 -43.74
C GLY A 439 17.22 22.14 -44.61
N GLN A 440 16.40 21.24 -44.08
CA GLN A 440 15.14 20.83 -44.72
C GLN A 440 13.97 21.33 -43.88
N GLN A 441 13.27 22.35 -44.38
CA GLN A 441 12.10 22.96 -43.77
C GLN A 441 11.11 21.92 -43.21
N ARG A 442 10.92 21.95 -41.88
CA ARG A 442 9.61 21.80 -41.22
C ARG A 442 9.63 22.62 -39.93
N ASN A 443 8.78 23.64 -39.86
CA ASN A 443 8.55 24.37 -38.62
C ASN A 443 8.13 23.37 -37.53
N ARG A 444 8.72 23.46 -36.35
CA ARG A 444 8.43 22.57 -35.23
C ARG A 444 7.79 23.38 -34.10
N LEU A 445 6.53 23.08 -33.80
CA LEU A 445 5.89 23.62 -32.61
C LEU A 445 6.35 22.83 -31.39
N LEU A 446 6.98 23.50 -30.43
CA LEU A 446 7.32 22.95 -29.12
C LEU A 446 6.26 23.42 -28.12
N THR A 447 5.71 22.49 -27.34
CA THR A 447 4.72 22.79 -26.31
C THR A 447 5.15 22.27 -24.94
N ARG A 448 4.76 22.98 -23.89
CA ARG A 448 4.87 22.57 -22.49
C ARG A 448 3.63 22.98 -21.72
N ASP A 449 3.18 22.10 -20.84
CA ASP A 449 1.95 22.33 -20.09
C ASP A 449 2.27 22.60 -18.61
N LEU A 450 1.52 23.53 -18.02
CA LEU A 450 1.46 23.81 -16.59
C LEU A 450 0.02 23.65 -16.13
N THR A 451 -0.20 23.24 -14.88
CA THR A 451 -1.55 23.18 -14.29
C THR A 451 -1.72 24.32 -13.28
N ALA A 452 -2.70 25.17 -13.52
CA ALA A 452 -3.16 26.16 -12.55
C ALA A 452 -3.83 25.42 -11.39
N THR A 453 -3.31 25.58 -10.17
CA THR A 453 -3.77 24.82 -9.02
C THR A 453 -3.70 25.64 -7.75
N TYR A 454 -4.60 25.35 -6.83
CA TYR A 454 -4.50 25.74 -5.43
C TYR A 454 -4.03 24.54 -4.60
N HIS A 455 -3.71 24.76 -3.33
CA HIS A 455 -3.49 23.72 -2.35
C HIS A 455 -4.74 23.64 -1.48
N ASP A 456 -5.47 22.52 -1.58
CA ASP A 456 -6.62 22.25 -0.73
C ASP A 456 -6.16 22.18 0.75
N GLY A 457 -6.46 23.23 1.49
CA GLY A 457 -6.07 23.40 2.88
C GLY A 457 -6.67 22.31 3.77
N VAL A 458 -5.94 21.91 4.80
CA VAL A 458 -6.38 20.87 5.75
C VAL A 458 -6.22 21.36 7.17
N ILE A 459 -7.24 21.14 8.01
CA ILE A 459 -7.14 21.32 9.47
C ILE A 459 -7.06 19.95 10.15
N THR A 460 -6.07 19.79 11.02
CA THR A 460 -5.76 18.55 11.74
C THR A 460 -5.59 18.83 13.24
N PRO A 461 -6.34 18.17 14.12
CA PRO A 461 -5.98 18.11 15.53
C PRO A 461 -4.75 17.22 15.70
N VAL A 462 -3.72 17.72 16.36
CA VAL A 462 -2.47 17.00 16.61
C VAL A 462 -2.05 17.06 18.08
N SER A 463 -1.21 16.11 18.45
CA SER A 463 -0.40 16.11 19.67
C SER A 463 1.04 15.72 19.31
N TYR A 464 1.99 15.96 20.24
CA TYR A 464 3.40 15.63 20.04
C TYR A 464 3.92 14.80 21.21
N ASP A 465 4.57 13.68 20.91
CA ASP A 465 5.42 12.97 21.87
C ASP A 465 6.84 13.48 21.75
N PHE A 466 7.47 13.81 22.86
CA PHE A 466 8.86 14.26 22.86
C PHE A 466 9.77 13.14 23.35
N GLU A 467 10.55 12.56 22.44
CA GLU A 467 11.58 11.59 22.80
C GLU A 467 12.94 12.26 22.92
N ARG A 468 13.66 11.96 24.00
CA ARG A 468 15.00 12.46 24.21
C ARG A 468 16.01 11.46 23.65
N THR A 469 16.63 11.81 22.53
CA THR A 469 17.69 10.98 21.93
C THR A 469 18.92 10.94 22.84
N GLY A 470 19.76 9.89 22.72
CA GLY A 470 20.95 9.69 23.56
C GLY A 470 21.99 10.83 23.51
N GLY A 471 21.90 11.72 22.52
CA GLY A 471 22.69 12.96 22.42
C GLY A 471 22.07 14.18 23.13
N GLY A 472 20.93 14.01 23.82
CA GLY A 472 20.22 15.08 24.51
C GLY A 472 19.27 15.92 23.64
N ALA A 473 19.23 15.67 22.33
CA ALA A 473 18.29 16.32 21.41
C ALA A 473 16.87 15.76 21.63
N VAL A 474 15.89 16.65 21.77
CA VAL A 474 14.48 16.31 21.90
C VAL A 474 13.88 16.25 20.50
N GLN A 475 13.40 15.08 20.10
CA GLN A 475 12.70 14.89 18.83
C GLN A 475 11.20 14.74 19.12
N GLY A 476 10.42 15.72 18.64
CA GLY A 476 8.96 15.68 18.69
C GLY A 476 8.42 14.78 17.59
N ALA A 477 7.55 13.84 17.95
CA ALA A 477 6.94 12.89 17.06
C ALA A 477 5.44 13.22 16.97
N ARG A 478 5.04 13.90 15.89
CA ARG A 478 3.65 14.33 15.60
C ARG A 478 2.70 13.13 15.55
N LYS A 479 1.52 13.29 16.14
CA LYS A 479 0.41 12.34 16.11
C LYS A 479 -0.89 13.07 15.80
N GLU A 480 -1.74 12.48 14.99
CA GLU A 480 -3.12 12.95 14.84
C GLU A 480 -3.94 12.60 16.07
N LEU A 481 -4.72 13.55 16.58
CA LEU A 481 -5.47 13.47 17.83
C LEU A 481 -6.97 13.34 17.56
N MET A 482 -7.65 12.39 18.20
CA MET A 482 -9.09 12.19 18.02
C MET A 482 -9.87 12.36 19.32
N ARG A 483 -9.30 11.94 20.45
CA ARG A 483 -9.94 12.03 21.76
C ARG A 483 -9.01 12.62 22.81
N ILE A 484 -9.58 13.38 23.72
CA ILE A 484 -8.88 13.99 24.86
C ILE A 484 -9.67 13.79 26.16
N GLU A 485 -8.99 13.88 27.30
CA GLU A 485 -9.63 14.07 28.61
C GLU A 485 -9.80 15.56 28.93
N PRO A 486 -10.79 15.97 29.76
CA PRO A 486 -10.89 17.34 30.23
C PRO A 486 -9.60 17.83 30.89
N GLY A 487 -9.02 18.92 30.37
CA GLY A 487 -7.75 19.46 30.86
C GLY A 487 -6.55 19.20 29.93
N GLU A 488 -6.68 18.26 28.98
CA GLU A 488 -5.67 18.02 27.95
C GLU A 488 -5.73 19.10 26.86
N ARG A 489 -4.60 19.27 26.16
CA ARG A 489 -4.42 20.31 25.14
C ARG A 489 -4.71 19.76 23.76
N ILE A 490 -5.36 20.57 22.94
CA ILE A 490 -5.54 20.32 21.51
C ILE A 490 -4.58 21.25 20.76
N VAL A 491 -3.81 20.74 19.81
CA VAL A 491 -3.09 21.59 18.85
C VAL A 491 -3.82 21.52 17.53
N ALA A 492 -4.37 22.64 17.06
CA ALA A 492 -4.96 22.71 15.74
C ALA A 492 -3.87 23.07 14.72
N GLU A 493 -3.59 22.18 13.79
CA GLU A 493 -2.62 22.36 12.71
C GLU A 493 -3.37 22.59 11.39
N VAL A 494 -3.18 23.75 10.77
CA VAL A 494 -3.66 24.08 9.43
C VAL A 494 -2.49 23.97 8.46
N VAL A 495 -2.62 23.13 7.43
CA VAL A 495 -1.66 23.05 6.33
C VAL A 495 -2.30 23.67 5.11
N ASP A 496 -1.80 24.84 4.71
CA ASP A 496 -2.27 25.58 3.55
C ASP A 496 -1.12 26.41 2.95
N PHE A 497 -0.51 25.90 1.88
CA PHE A 497 0.59 26.58 1.20
C PHE A 497 0.14 27.78 0.35
N ASP A 498 -1.16 27.99 0.13
CA ASP A 498 -1.63 29.17 -0.59
C ASP A 498 -1.59 30.43 0.28
N LEU A 499 -1.62 30.28 1.60
CA LEU A 499 -1.54 31.39 2.55
C LEU A 499 -0.11 31.81 2.90
N ASP A 500 0.89 31.05 2.47
CA ASP A 500 2.31 31.40 2.58
C ASP A 500 2.64 32.44 1.50
N THR A 501 2.53 33.73 1.87
CA THR A 501 2.64 34.86 0.93
C THR A 501 3.89 35.70 1.16
N GLY A 502 4.55 35.55 2.31
CA GLY A 502 5.73 36.32 2.71
C GLY A 502 6.92 35.45 3.14
N LEU A 503 8.06 36.11 3.37
CA LEU A 503 9.24 35.49 3.99
C LEU A 503 9.20 35.51 5.52
N ASP A 504 8.22 36.23 6.09
CA ASP A 504 7.95 36.27 7.53
C ASP A 504 6.89 35.22 7.89
N ARG A 505 6.70 34.96 9.19
CA ARG A 505 5.66 34.04 9.65
C ARG A 505 4.28 34.65 9.41
N ASP A 506 3.48 33.96 8.61
CA ASP A 506 2.08 34.33 8.38
C ASP A 506 1.15 33.77 9.47
N SER A 507 -0.09 34.26 9.50
CA SER A 507 -1.11 33.83 10.47
C SER A 507 -2.47 33.63 9.82
N VAL A 508 -3.21 32.66 10.33
CA VAL A 508 -4.56 32.30 9.85
C VAL A 508 -5.54 32.20 11.01
N GLU A 509 -6.80 32.56 10.76
CA GLU A 509 -7.87 32.47 11.75
C GLU A 509 -8.59 31.11 11.64
N ILE A 510 -8.81 30.46 12.77
CA ILE A 510 -9.65 29.27 12.90
C ILE A 510 -10.78 29.52 13.89
N GLU A 511 -11.86 28.75 13.77
CA GLU A 511 -12.96 28.74 14.74
C GLU A 511 -12.96 27.43 15.54
N VAL A 512 -13.20 27.56 16.84
CA VAL A 512 -13.33 26.45 17.79
C VAL A 512 -14.73 26.50 18.39
N GLN A 513 -15.50 25.43 18.27
CA GLN A 513 -16.87 25.35 18.78
C GLN A 513 -17.03 24.09 19.63
N VAL A 514 -17.62 24.22 20.82
CA VAL A 514 -17.99 23.07 21.67
C VAL A 514 -19.47 22.78 21.46
N ASN A 515 -19.81 21.56 21.02
CA ASN A 515 -21.17 21.12 20.70
C ASN A 515 -21.90 22.14 19.78
N ASP A 516 -23.09 22.59 20.18
CA ASP A 516 -23.91 23.61 19.51
C ASP A 516 -23.68 25.04 20.06
N GLY A 517 -22.64 25.25 20.86
CA GLY A 517 -22.28 26.54 21.47
C GLY A 517 -21.84 27.60 20.45
N ALA A 518 -21.54 28.83 20.91
CA ALA A 518 -21.03 29.87 20.02
C ALA A 518 -19.55 29.59 19.62
N PRO A 519 -19.17 29.77 18.33
CA PRO A 519 -17.78 29.59 17.90
C PRO A 519 -16.86 30.66 18.48
N ILE A 520 -15.66 30.25 18.87
CA ILE A 520 -14.57 31.08 19.42
C ILE A 520 -13.47 31.16 18.36
N LYS A 521 -12.99 32.36 18.06
CA LYS A 521 -11.90 32.57 17.10
C LYS A 521 -10.54 32.38 17.77
N ALA A 522 -9.63 31.69 17.08
CA ALA A 522 -8.24 31.52 17.49
C ALA A 522 -7.30 31.79 16.31
N THR A 523 -6.11 32.32 16.59
CA THR A 523 -5.13 32.66 15.55
C THR A 523 -4.02 31.62 15.52
N ALA A 524 -3.93 30.86 14.44
CA ALA A 524 -2.83 29.94 14.17
C ALA A 524 -1.68 30.68 13.50
N THR A 525 -0.46 30.42 13.97
CA THR A 525 0.76 31.07 13.47
C THR A 525 1.63 30.02 12.81
N GLU A 526 2.33 30.43 11.75
CA GLU A 526 3.21 29.56 11.00
C GLU A 526 4.35 28.97 11.87
N THR A 527 4.63 27.67 11.69
CA THR A 527 5.62 26.94 12.49
C THR A 527 7.07 27.41 12.25
N GLY A 528 7.34 27.92 11.05
CA GLY A 528 8.57 28.59 10.64
C GLY A 528 8.30 29.49 9.44
N PRO A 529 9.27 30.31 9.01
CA PRO A 529 9.11 31.14 7.81
C PRO A 529 8.88 30.27 6.56
N SER A 530 7.82 30.57 5.81
CA SER A 530 7.48 29.94 4.53
C SER A 530 7.39 28.40 4.56
N THR A 531 6.74 27.89 5.61
CA THR A 531 6.42 26.47 5.78
C THR A 531 5.01 26.09 5.28
N GLY A 532 4.08 27.06 5.17
CA GLY A 532 2.65 26.86 4.91
C GLY A 532 1.93 25.97 5.93
N THR A 533 2.51 25.78 7.12
CA THR A 533 1.93 25.01 8.23
C THR A 533 1.76 25.92 9.44
N PHE A 534 0.52 26.11 9.86
CA PHE A 534 0.11 27.00 10.95
C PHE A 534 -0.39 26.19 12.14
N THR A 535 -0.01 26.56 13.35
CA THR A 535 -0.49 25.89 14.57
C THR A 535 -1.03 26.86 15.61
N VAL A 536 -2.02 26.42 16.37
CA VAL A 536 -2.48 27.08 17.60
C VAL A 536 -2.76 26.05 18.68
N GLU A 537 -2.36 26.37 19.91
CA GLU A 537 -2.64 25.56 21.09
C GLU A 537 -3.97 26.00 21.72
N ILE A 538 -4.85 25.05 21.98
CA ILE A 538 -6.15 25.24 22.59
C ILE A 538 -6.14 24.45 23.91
N ASP A 539 -6.09 25.19 25.02
CA ASP A 539 -6.13 24.60 26.36
C ASP A 539 -7.57 24.37 26.81
N THR A 540 -7.87 23.15 27.28
CA THR A 540 -9.19 22.79 27.81
C THR A 540 -9.18 22.69 29.35
N ALA A 541 -10.36 22.72 29.98
CA ALA A 541 -10.53 22.52 31.42
C ALA A 541 -11.92 21.94 31.74
N ALA A 542 -12.01 21.15 32.83
CA ALA A 542 -13.30 20.66 33.34
C ALA A 542 -14.15 21.76 34.00
N GLU A 543 -13.49 22.76 34.59
CA GLU A 543 -14.10 23.89 35.30
C GLU A 543 -13.64 25.22 34.69
N PRO A 544 -14.42 26.30 34.80
CA PRO A 544 -14.06 27.62 34.26
C PRO A 544 -12.68 28.10 34.74
N ALA A 545 -11.78 28.36 33.79
CA ALA A 545 -10.43 28.87 34.01
C ALA A 545 -10.06 29.91 32.94
N ASP A 546 -9.24 30.89 33.30
CA ASP A 546 -8.88 32.00 32.42
C ASP A 546 -8.10 31.49 31.18
N GLY A 547 -8.52 31.91 29.99
CA GLY A 547 -7.94 31.49 28.71
C GLY A 547 -8.19 30.03 28.28
N LYS A 548 -9.02 29.26 29.01
CA LYS A 548 -9.29 27.84 28.71
C LYS A 548 -10.73 27.59 28.28
N ILE A 549 -10.93 26.63 27.38
CA ILE A 549 -12.25 26.20 26.95
C ILE A 549 -12.80 25.16 27.94
N VAL A 550 -14.01 25.38 28.45
CA VAL A 550 -14.67 24.46 29.39
C VAL A 550 -15.29 23.31 28.62
N VAL A 551 -14.90 22.07 28.97
CA VAL A 551 -15.35 20.83 28.31
C VAL A 551 -15.62 19.73 29.34
N LYS A 552 -16.50 18.80 29.00
CA LYS A 552 -16.91 17.65 29.81
C LYS A 552 -16.83 16.37 28.99
N GLN A 553 -16.74 15.22 29.66
CA GLN A 553 -16.81 13.91 28.97
C GLN A 553 -18.09 13.82 28.11
N GLY A 554 -17.94 13.33 26.88
CA GLY A 554 -19.00 13.28 25.87
C GLY A 554 -19.15 14.55 25.02
N ASP A 555 -18.49 15.67 25.37
CA ASP A 555 -18.50 16.87 24.52
C ASP A 555 -17.75 16.64 23.20
N GLN A 556 -18.13 17.40 22.17
CA GLN A 556 -17.49 17.45 20.86
C GLN A 556 -16.91 18.83 20.63
N VAL A 557 -15.62 18.91 20.27
CA VAL A 557 -14.93 20.15 19.93
C VAL A 557 -14.68 20.20 18.42
N TYR A 558 -15.43 21.04 17.72
CA TYR A 558 -15.25 21.29 16.29
C TYR A 558 -14.16 22.34 16.08
N LEU A 559 -13.24 22.04 15.17
CA LEU A 559 -12.22 22.95 14.67
C LEU A 559 -12.53 23.25 13.21
N ARG A 560 -12.65 24.53 12.85
CA ARG A 560 -12.99 24.97 11.50
C ARG A 560 -11.95 25.93 10.96
N TYR A 561 -11.59 25.73 9.70
CA TYR A 561 -10.72 26.60 8.93
C TYR A 561 -11.41 26.95 7.60
N SER A 562 -11.45 28.23 7.24
CA SER A 562 -12.01 28.68 5.96
C SER A 562 -10.93 28.73 4.91
N ASP A 563 -10.85 27.69 4.10
CA ASP A 563 -9.98 27.64 2.93
C ASP A 563 -10.63 28.42 1.79
N LYS A 564 -10.00 29.51 1.34
CA LYS A 564 -10.56 30.37 0.27
C LYS A 564 -10.18 29.89 -1.13
N GLN A 565 -9.10 29.14 -1.28
CA GLN A 565 -8.47 28.82 -2.55
C GLN A 565 -8.34 27.30 -2.68
N ASN A 566 -9.24 26.71 -3.47
CA ASN A 566 -9.37 25.26 -3.56
C ASN A 566 -9.28 24.83 -5.03
N ILE A 567 -8.68 23.68 -5.31
CA ILE A 567 -8.88 22.96 -6.58
C ILE A 567 -10.26 22.31 -6.53
N PHE A 568 -10.56 21.66 -5.40
CA PHE A 568 -11.81 20.98 -5.16
C PHE A 568 -12.36 21.40 -3.78
N PRO A 569 -13.61 21.91 -3.72
CA PRO A 569 -14.64 22.03 -4.78
C PRO A 569 -14.42 23.19 -5.77
N GLY A 570 -13.25 23.84 -5.74
CA GLY A 570 -12.89 24.91 -6.67
C GLY A 570 -13.45 26.28 -6.30
N HIS A 571 -14.03 26.42 -5.11
CA HIS A 571 -14.50 27.64 -4.47
C HIS A 571 -14.13 27.61 -2.98
N ALA A 572 -14.29 28.73 -2.29
CA ALA A 572 -14.04 28.80 -0.84
C ALA A 572 -14.87 27.75 -0.08
N PHE A 573 -14.20 27.00 0.79
CA PHE A 573 -14.78 25.85 1.47
C PHE A 573 -14.34 25.82 2.95
N GLN A 574 -15.27 25.52 3.84
CA GLN A 574 -14.99 25.43 5.27
C GLN A 574 -14.53 24.01 5.61
N ARG A 575 -13.24 23.86 5.91
CA ARG A 575 -12.64 22.63 6.42
C ARG A 575 -13.03 22.48 7.88
N GLU A 576 -13.63 21.35 8.23
CA GLU A 576 -14.04 21.04 9.60
C GLU A 576 -13.44 19.71 10.04
N THR A 577 -13.04 19.65 11.30
CA THR A 577 -12.65 18.42 11.98
C THR A 577 -13.13 18.49 13.42
N MET A 578 -13.14 17.36 14.12
CA MET A 578 -13.72 17.24 15.45
C MET A 578 -12.77 16.48 16.36
N VAL A 579 -12.70 16.90 17.62
CA VAL A 579 -12.04 16.19 18.71
C VAL A 579 -13.11 15.82 19.74
N TYR A 580 -13.16 14.56 20.13
CA TYR A 580 -14.12 14.06 21.11
C TYR A 580 -13.54 14.14 22.52
N LEU A 581 -14.37 14.50 23.50
CA LEU A 581 -14.02 14.29 24.89
C LEU A 581 -14.32 12.84 25.26
N ASN A 582 -13.29 12.13 25.68
CA ASN A 582 -13.31 10.69 25.87
C ASN A 582 -14.41 10.27 26.85
N GLU A 583 -15.19 9.27 26.48
CA GLU A 583 -16.21 8.65 27.33
C GLU A 583 -16.01 7.13 27.31
N PRO A 584 -16.20 6.43 28.44
CA PRO A 584 -16.06 4.98 28.48
C PRO A 584 -16.92 4.29 27.43
N SER A 585 -16.35 3.36 26.68
CA SER A 585 -17.08 2.55 25.68
C SER A 585 -17.23 1.10 26.12
N VAL A 586 -18.11 0.37 25.43
CA VAL A 586 -18.16 -1.09 25.56
C VAL A 586 -17.27 -1.67 24.47
N GLY A 587 -16.09 -2.17 24.87
CA GLY A 587 -15.16 -2.79 23.92
C GLY A 587 -15.77 -4.04 23.26
N VAL A 588 -15.27 -4.37 22.06
CA VAL A 588 -15.57 -5.60 21.34
C VAL A 588 -14.25 -6.26 20.95
N ILE A 589 -14.10 -7.56 21.19
CA ILE A 589 -12.97 -8.36 20.70
C ILE A 589 -13.48 -9.46 19.78
N GLN A 590 -12.76 -9.70 18.68
CA GLN A 590 -13.05 -10.78 17.73
C GLN A 590 -11.77 -11.37 17.16
N ILE A 591 -11.83 -12.63 16.75
CA ILE A 591 -10.78 -13.24 15.94
C ILE A 591 -11.26 -13.23 14.48
N VAL A 592 -10.49 -12.61 13.58
CA VAL A 592 -10.80 -12.55 12.15
C VAL A 592 -10.69 -13.96 11.58
N GLU A 593 -11.75 -14.41 10.93
CA GLU A 593 -11.82 -15.76 10.36
C GLU A 593 -11.04 -15.86 9.06
N SER A 594 -10.76 -17.09 8.65
CA SER A 594 -10.23 -17.37 7.33
C SER A 594 -11.14 -18.31 6.56
N GLU A 595 -11.00 -18.26 5.23
CA GLU A 595 -11.54 -19.25 4.33
C GLU A 595 -10.45 -19.79 3.41
N THR A 596 -10.59 -21.06 3.04
CA THR A 596 -9.76 -21.72 2.03
C THR A 596 -10.68 -22.11 0.88
N PRO A 597 -10.72 -21.31 -0.20
CA PRO A 597 -11.60 -21.60 -1.35
C PRO A 597 -11.10 -22.85 -2.09
N VAL A 598 -12.03 -23.57 -2.74
CA VAL A 598 -11.74 -24.77 -3.57
C VAL A 598 -10.69 -24.48 -4.65
N SER A 599 -10.70 -23.26 -5.18
CA SER A 599 -9.70 -22.75 -6.10
C SER A 599 -9.18 -21.40 -5.59
N GLY A 600 -7.90 -21.34 -5.23
CA GLY A 600 -7.24 -20.13 -4.73
C GLY A 600 -6.36 -20.40 -3.50
N SER A 601 -5.77 -19.34 -2.96
CA SER A 601 -5.00 -19.39 -1.71
C SER A 601 -5.91 -19.04 -0.52
N PRO A 602 -5.62 -19.54 0.69
CA PRO A 602 -6.34 -19.14 1.89
C PRO A 602 -6.30 -17.62 2.11
N ARG A 603 -7.39 -17.06 2.64
CA ARG A 603 -7.49 -15.63 2.93
C ARG A 603 -8.28 -15.35 4.20
N LEU A 604 -7.98 -14.22 4.84
CA LEU A 604 -8.77 -13.69 5.95
C LEU A 604 -10.07 -13.05 5.42
N VAL A 605 -11.17 -13.26 6.14
CA VAL A 605 -12.51 -12.78 5.78
C VAL A 605 -12.83 -11.51 6.58
N PRO A 606 -13.20 -10.39 5.92
CA PRO A 606 -13.57 -9.17 6.61
C PRO A 606 -14.72 -9.37 7.61
N VAL A 607 -14.63 -8.70 8.76
CA VAL A 607 -15.64 -8.75 9.83
C VAL A 607 -16.74 -7.74 9.51
N ALA A 608 -17.93 -8.24 9.17
CA ALA A 608 -19.08 -7.40 8.84
C ALA A 608 -19.72 -6.70 10.08
N GLY A 609 -19.52 -7.24 11.28
CA GLY A 609 -20.04 -6.67 12.52
C GLY A 609 -19.68 -7.49 13.79
N PRO A 610 -20.11 -7.03 14.98
CA PRO A 610 -19.94 -7.74 16.26
C PRO A 610 -20.46 -9.18 16.23
N ARG A 611 -19.62 -10.14 16.64
CA ARG A 611 -20.00 -11.55 16.82
C ARG A 611 -20.38 -11.84 18.27
N PRO A 612 -21.28 -12.81 18.54
CA PRO A 612 -21.67 -13.14 19.91
C PRO A 612 -20.54 -13.88 20.67
N PRO A 613 -20.47 -13.79 22.01
CA PRO A 613 -19.36 -14.35 22.79
C PRO A 613 -19.16 -15.87 22.69
N GLU A 614 -20.23 -16.62 22.40
CA GLU A 614 -20.21 -18.06 22.20
C GLU A 614 -19.69 -18.50 20.82
N HIS A 615 -19.47 -17.54 19.92
CA HIS A 615 -18.98 -17.81 18.56
C HIS A 615 -17.54 -18.33 18.58
N VAL A 616 -17.29 -19.42 17.86
CA VAL A 616 -15.96 -19.98 17.66
C VAL A 616 -15.58 -19.79 16.19
N GLY A 617 -14.64 -18.89 15.95
CA GLY A 617 -14.11 -18.62 14.61
C GLY A 617 -13.28 -19.78 14.06
N LYS A 618 -13.04 -19.77 12.75
CA LYS A 618 -12.25 -20.77 12.03
C LYS A 618 -10.99 -20.13 11.46
N ILE A 619 -9.84 -20.75 11.72
CA ILE A 619 -8.53 -20.23 11.35
C ILE A 619 -7.73 -21.29 10.60
N GLU A 620 -7.30 -20.95 9.39
CA GLU A 620 -6.37 -21.72 8.58
C GLU A 620 -4.97 -21.53 9.14
N TYR A 621 -4.30 -22.63 9.45
CA TYR A 621 -2.98 -22.64 10.08
C TYR A 621 -1.93 -21.82 9.32
N ARG A 622 -2.02 -21.78 7.97
CA ARG A 622 -1.06 -21.06 7.11
C ARG A 622 -1.21 -19.54 7.16
N LEU A 623 -2.25 -19.01 7.80
CA LEU A 623 -2.48 -17.59 8.01
C LEU A 623 -2.18 -17.19 9.46
N PRO A 624 -1.72 -15.96 9.72
CA PRO A 624 -1.52 -15.50 11.09
C PRO A 624 -2.87 -15.39 11.81
N LEU A 625 -2.90 -15.82 13.07
CA LEU A 625 -4.04 -15.59 13.96
C LEU A 625 -4.21 -14.08 14.11
N THR A 626 -5.33 -13.58 13.62
CA THR A 626 -5.59 -12.14 13.53
C THR A 626 -6.67 -11.79 14.53
N VAL A 627 -6.33 -10.92 15.49
CA VAL A 627 -7.27 -10.44 16.51
C VAL A 627 -7.63 -8.99 16.22
N GLU A 628 -8.91 -8.69 16.33
CA GLU A 628 -9.48 -7.36 16.19
C GLU A 628 -10.09 -6.93 17.53
N VAL A 629 -9.81 -5.70 17.94
CA VAL A 629 -10.44 -5.03 19.08
C VAL A 629 -11.06 -3.74 18.58
N ILE A 630 -12.32 -3.49 18.89
CA ILE A 630 -13.01 -2.21 18.63
C ILE A 630 -13.30 -1.61 20.00
N ASP A 631 -12.54 -0.58 20.36
CA ASP A 631 -12.72 0.17 21.60
C ASP A 631 -12.41 1.65 21.38
N PRO A 632 -13.43 2.48 21.08
CA PRO A 632 -13.28 3.91 20.82
C PRO A 632 -12.48 4.66 21.89
N ASP A 633 -12.70 4.37 23.17
CA ASP A 633 -12.13 5.13 24.28
C ASP A 633 -10.62 4.92 24.51
N GLN A 634 -10.06 3.82 24.00
CA GLN A 634 -8.62 3.58 23.95
C GLN A 634 -7.95 4.28 22.77
N ALA A 635 -8.71 4.72 21.77
CA ALA A 635 -8.20 5.33 20.55
C ALA A 635 -8.13 6.85 20.65
N LYS A 636 -7.17 7.33 21.44
CA LYS A 636 -6.97 8.77 21.68
C LYS A 636 -6.28 9.47 20.52
N ASP A 637 -5.25 8.83 19.98
CA ASP A 637 -4.40 9.37 18.92
C ASP A 637 -3.96 8.28 17.93
N SER A 638 -3.42 8.71 16.78
CA SER A 638 -2.95 7.83 15.68
C SER A 638 -1.87 6.80 16.05
N ARG A 639 -1.30 6.85 17.27
CA ARG A 639 -0.35 5.85 17.78
C ARG A 639 -0.89 5.05 18.95
N SER A 640 -2.18 5.16 19.24
CA SER A 640 -2.83 4.33 20.25
C SER A 640 -2.69 2.85 19.86
N SER A 641 -2.45 2.01 20.86
CA SER A 641 -2.41 0.56 20.72
C SER A 641 -3.05 -0.09 21.93
N VAL A 642 -3.58 -1.30 21.75
CA VAL A 642 -4.12 -2.13 22.82
C VAL A 642 -3.38 -3.46 22.84
N THR A 643 -3.29 -4.11 24.00
CA THR A 643 -2.68 -5.43 24.11
C THR A 643 -3.74 -6.49 24.29
N VAL A 644 -3.62 -7.58 23.54
CA VAL A 644 -4.46 -8.77 23.67
C VAL A 644 -3.59 -9.95 24.10
N GLU A 645 -4.09 -10.72 25.05
CA GLU A 645 -3.52 -11.99 25.46
C GLU A 645 -4.16 -13.13 24.66
N VAL A 646 -3.37 -14.05 24.14
CA VAL A 646 -3.88 -15.24 23.45
C VAL A 646 -3.33 -16.48 24.13
N ALA A 647 -4.22 -17.42 24.44
CA ALA A 647 -3.86 -18.73 24.97
C ALA A 647 -4.47 -19.85 24.13
N THR A 648 -3.74 -20.95 23.96
CA THR A 648 -4.25 -22.19 23.36
C THR A 648 -4.71 -23.17 24.44
N SER A 649 -5.57 -24.12 24.08
CA SER A 649 -6.05 -25.16 24.99
C SER A 649 -4.95 -26.09 25.53
N GLN A 650 -3.85 -26.26 24.79
CA GLN A 650 -2.68 -26.99 25.26
C GLN A 650 -1.74 -26.16 26.16
N GLY A 651 -2.00 -24.86 26.32
CA GLY A 651 -1.30 -24.00 27.27
C GLY A 651 -0.21 -23.10 26.70
N ALA A 652 -0.06 -23.02 25.37
CA ALA A 652 0.80 -22.01 24.75
C ALA A 652 0.18 -20.62 24.94
N LYS A 653 1.01 -19.60 25.24
CA LYS A 653 0.57 -18.22 25.48
C LYS A 653 1.38 -17.24 24.65
N ALA A 654 0.72 -16.21 24.14
CA ALA A 654 1.35 -15.07 23.49
C ALA A 654 0.62 -13.77 23.83
N ARG A 655 1.32 -12.64 23.75
CA ARG A 655 0.71 -11.30 23.80
C ARG A 655 0.90 -10.64 22.44
N VAL A 656 -0.10 -9.91 21.98
CA VAL A 656 0.00 -9.12 20.75
C VAL A 656 -0.41 -7.69 21.01
N GLU A 657 0.45 -6.77 20.60
CA GLU A 657 0.14 -5.35 20.52
C GLU A 657 -0.66 -5.12 19.24
N CYS A 658 -1.95 -4.82 19.39
CA CYS A 658 -2.85 -4.46 18.31
C CYS A 658 -2.76 -2.96 18.04
N VAL A 659 -2.50 -2.59 16.79
CA VAL A 659 -2.35 -1.19 16.34
C VAL A 659 -3.59 -0.75 15.56
N LEU A 660 -3.84 0.55 15.48
CA LEU A 660 -4.96 1.10 14.72
C LEU A 660 -4.93 0.63 13.25
N SER A 661 -5.96 -0.10 12.82
CA SER A 661 -6.06 -0.61 11.46
C SER A 661 -7.49 -1.03 11.12
N ARG A 662 -7.85 -0.88 9.84
CA ARG A 662 -9.12 -1.36 9.26
C ARG A 662 -8.93 -2.43 8.19
N ALA A 663 -7.77 -3.07 8.15
CA ALA A 663 -7.42 -4.03 7.10
C ALA A 663 -8.45 -5.17 6.91
N PHE A 664 -9.23 -5.48 7.97
CA PHE A 664 -10.23 -6.54 7.98
C PHE A 664 -11.63 -6.05 8.34
N ALA A 665 -11.89 -4.74 8.24
CA ALA A 665 -13.21 -4.17 8.44
C ALA A 665 -14.02 -4.19 7.13
N ALA A 666 -15.34 -4.30 7.22
CA ALA A 666 -16.20 -4.02 6.09
C ALA A 666 -16.17 -2.54 5.68
N GLU A 667 -16.45 -2.25 4.41
CA GLU A 667 -16.59 -0.88 3.91
C GLU A 667 -17.79 -0.18 4.58
N GLY A 668 -17.59 1.05 5.08
CA GLY A 668 -18.61 1.84 5.75
C GLY A 668 -18.63 3.29 5.28
N GLU A 669 -19.79 3.80 4.84
CA GLU A 669 -19.91 5.16 4.26
C GLU A 669 -19.67 6.28 5.27
N THR A 670 -20.00 6.06 6.55
CA THR A 670 -19.71 6.98 7.66
C THR A 670 -18.21 7.25 7.83
N MET A 671 -17.37 6.43 7.23
CA MET A 671 -15.92 6.45 7.39
C MET A 671 -15.22 7.15 6.22
N ASP A 672 -15.91 7.35 5.11
CA ASP A 672 -15.35 7.98 3.90
C ASP A 672 -14.95 9.45 4.11
N GLU A 673 -15.50 10.12 5.13
CA GLU A 673 -15.18 11.50 5.49
C GLU A 673 -14.26 11.60 6.72
N SER A 674 -13.95 10.45 7.33
CA SER A 674 -13.00 10.41 8.42
C SER A 674 -11.60 10.42 7.87
N ARG A 675 -10.76 11.33 8.38
CA ARG A 675 -9.34 11.41 8.02
C ARG A 675 -8.57 10.17 8.47
N ASN A 676 -8.97 9.61 9.60
CA ASN A 676 -8.44 8.35 10.12
C ASN A 676 -9.60 7.46 10.61
N PRO A 677 -10.17 6.66 9.70
CA PRO A 677 -11.29 5.78 10.00
C PRO A 677 -11.03 4.75 11.11
N ALA A 678 -9.78 4.29 11.25
CA ALA A 678 -9.41 3.32 12.30
C ALA A 678 -9.43 3.99 13.68
N LEU A 679 -8.87 5.20 13.76
CA LEU A 679 -8.85 6.03 14.96
C LEU A 679 -10.25 6.47 15.37
N LEU A 680 -11.12 6.82 14.42
CA LEU A 680 -12.51 7.18 14.70
C LEU A 680 -13.29 6.01 15.31
N GLU A 681 -13.18 4.80 14.75
CA GLU A 681 -13.84 3.61 15.32
C GLU A 681 -13.17 3.09 16.60
N GLY A 682 -11.90 3.45 16.82
CA GLY A 682 -11.05 2.76 17.78
C GLY A 682 -10.83 1.30 17.45
N ARG A 683 -10.60 1.01 16.16
CA ARG A 683 -10.34 -0.35 15.69
C ARG A 683 -8.86 -0.66 15.67
N PHE A 684 -8.46 -1.66 16.44
CA PHE A 684 -7.10 -2.16 16.57
C PHE A 684 -7.00 -3.58 16.02
N VAL A 685 -5.91 -3.88 15.32
CA VAL A 685 -5.65 -5.20 14.76
C VAL A 685 -4.24 -5.65 15.12
N GLY A 686 -4.11 -6.90 15.55
CA GLY A 686 -2.84 -7.56 15.84
C GLY A 686 -2.79 -8.95 15.20
N GLN A 687 -1.61 -9.34 14.73
CA GLN A 687 -1.38 -10.62 14.05
C GLN A 687 -0.29 -11.44 14.73
N ILE A 688 -0.56 -12.72 14.93
CA ILE A 688 0.37 -13.68 15.53
C ILE A 688 0.60 -14.83 14.54
N PRO A 689 1.82 -14.99 14.00
CA PRO A 689 2.13 -16.15 13.16
C PRO A 689 1.99 -17.45 13.94
N LEU A 690 1.45 -18.48 13.30
CA LEU A 690 1.25 -19.80 13.90
C LEU A 690 2.36 -20.76 13.46
N LEU A 691 2.72 -21.69 14.35
CA LEU A 691 3.66 -22.78 14.06
C LEU A 691 3.17 -24.08 14.70
N LEU A 692 3.15 -25.19 13.95
CA LEU A 692 2.85 -26.51 14.52
C LEU A 692 3.95 -26.91 15.49
N GLY A 693 3.58 -27.24 16.71
CA GLY A 693 4.53 -27.67 17.74
C GLY A 693 3.98 -27.63 19.17
N ALA A 694 4.65 -28.37 20.06
CA ALA A 694 4.30 -28.39 21.47
C ALA A 694 4.47 -27.01 22.16
N PRO A 695 3.68 -26.69 23.20
CA PRO A 695 3.72 -25.41 23.91
C PRO A 695 5.10 -24.98 24.45
N GLY A 696 6.01 -25.93 24.68
CA GLY A 696 7.37 -25.70 25.20
C GLY A 696 8.48 -25.67 24.15
N SER A 697 8.14 -25.73 22.85
CA SER A 697 9.13 -25.72 21.75
C SER A 697 9.83 -24.36 21.64
N THR A 698 11.14 -24.36 21.36
CA THR A 698 12.03 -23.18 21.43
C THR A 698 11.53 -21.96 20.65
N GLY A 699 11.86 -20.78 21.17
CA GLY A 699 11.40 -19.44 20.73
C GLY A 699 11.78 -18.99 19.30
N PRO A 700 11.98 -17.68 19.07
CA PRO A 700 11.69 -17.02 17.79
C PRO A 700 12.40 -17.64 16.57
N VAL A 701 11.62 -17.83 15.50
CA VAL A 701 12.07 -18.42 14.22
C VAL A 701 12.91 -17.37 13.45
N PRO A 702 14.04 -17.74 12.81
CA PRO A 702 14.83 -16.80 12.03
C PRO A 702 13.99 -16.15 10.91
N ALA A 703 14.17 -14.84 10.69
CA ALA A 703 13.33 -14.04 9.79
C ALA A 703 13.34 -14.45 8.29
N GLY A 704 14.17 -15.42 7.89
CA GLY A 704 14.25 -15.96 6.53
C GLY A 704 13.54 -17.30 6.31
N GLY A 705 12.75 -17.78 7.28
CA GLY A 705 12.01 -19.06 7.20
C GLY A 705 10.73 -19.03 6.35
N THR A 706 10.08 -20.19 6.21
CA THR A 706 8.82 -20.42 5.48
C THR A 706 7.57 -19.80 6.14
N ILE A 707 7.71 -19.20 7.32
CA ILE A 707 6.61 -18.60 8.09
C ILE A 707 6.45 -17.14 7.68
N GLY A 708 5.25 -16.77 7.24
CA GLY A 708 4.92 -15.37 6.94
C GLY A 708 5.07 -14.49 8.18
N SER A 709 5.80 -13.38 8.08
CA SER A 709 5.84 -12.37 9.14
C SER A 709 4.44 -11.77 9.35
N GLY A 710 3.93 -11.79 10.59
CA GLY A 710 2.70 -11.08 10.95
C GLY A 710 2.82 -9.61 10.56
N GLY A 711 1.88 -9.11 9.76
CA GLY A 711 1.99 -7.80 9.10
C GLY A 711 1.50 -6.63 9.94
N LEU A 712 0.69 -6.87 10.97
CA LEU A 712 0.10 -5.84 11.83
C LEU A 712 0.33 -6.12 13.31
N GLY A 713 0.84 -5.11 14.03
CA GLY A 713 1.12 -5.21 15.45
C GLY A 713 2.46 -5.88 15.77
N LYS A 714 2.74 -6.02 17.07
CA LYS A 714 3.98 -6.64 17.57
C LYS A 714 3.64 -7.77 18.55
N VAL A 715 4.22 -8.95 18.32
CA VAL A 715 4.12 -10.06 19.28
C VAL A 715 5.08 -9.82 20.44
N LEU A 716 4.54 -9.79 21.65
CA LEU A 716 5.22 -9.52 22.91
C LEU A 716 5.35 -10.83 23.74
N PRO A 717 6.38 -10.93 24.60
CA PRO A 717 6.49 -12.06 25.53
C PRO A 717 5.35 -12.06 26.56
N PRO A 718 4.92 -13.23 27.08
CA PRO A 718 3.98 -13.31 28.18
C PRO A 718 4.57 -12.72 29.48
N ASP A 719 3.72 -12.25 30.39
CA ASP A 719 4.13 -11.52 31.60
C ASP A 719 5.10 -12.32 32.48
N ASP A 720 4.90 -13.63 32.56
CA ASP A 720 5.73 -14.55 33.34
C ASP A 720 7.21 -14.58 32.87
N GLU A 721 7.50 -14.21 31.61
CA GLU A 721 8.87 -14.12 31.06
C GLU A 721 9.51 -12.73 31.20
N ILE A 722 8.73 -11.69 31.54
CA ILE A 722 9.23 -10.31 31.66
C ILE A 722 10.01 -10.10 32.98
N GLU A 723 9.65 -10.84 34.04
CA GLU A 723 10.32 -10.73 35.36
C GLU A 723 11.75 -11.31 35.38
N GLU A 724 12.09 -12.28 34.52
CA GLU A 724 13.45 -12.87 34.47
C GLU A 724 14.43 -12.09 33.57
N ALA A 725 13.97 -11.08 32.81
CA ALA A 725 14.71 -10.49 31.69
C ALA A 725 15.27 -9.06 31.91
N LEU A 726 15.42 -8.57 33.14
CA LEU A 726 15.94 -7.21 33.39
C LEU A 726 17.31 -7.18 34.12
N PRO A 727 18.42 -6.95 33.39
CA PRO A 727 19.57 -6.21 33.90
C PRO A 727 19.38 -4.69 33.70
N ALA A 728 19.91 -3.90 34.64
CA ALA A 728 19.68 -2.46 34.80
C ALA A 728 20.38 -1.52 33.78
N ASP A 729 20.66 -1.96 32.55
CA ASP A 729 21.16 -1.09 31.48
C ASP A 729 20.32 -1.28 30.22
N GLY A 730 19.44 -0.30 29.96
CA GLY A 730 18.56 -0.27 28.81
C GLY A 730 19.32 -0.01 27.51
N ALA A 731 19.82 -1.07 26.89
CA ALA A 731 20.02 -1.16 25.44
C ALA A 731 20.45 -2.59 25.04
N LYS A 732 19.74 -3.17 24.05
CA LYS A 732 20.07 -4.37 23.26
C LYS A 732 19.83 -5.74 23.91
N ALA A 733 18.57 -6.17 23.93
CA ALA A 733 18.22 -7.59 23.90
C ALA A 733 16.85 -7.81 23.23
N ALA A 734 16.68 -7.40 21.98
CA ALA A 734 15.60 -7.91 21.13
C ALA A 734 16.23 -8.91 20.16
N ALA A 735 16.10 -10.20 20.48
CA ALA A 735 16.57 -11.29 19.63
C ALA A 735 15.96 -11.18 18.23
N ALA A 736 16.80 -11.25 17.19
CA ALA A 736 16.44 -11.07 15.79
C ALA A 736 15.73 -12.29 15.19
N GLY A 737 14.56 -12.66 15.72
CA GLY A 737 13.69 -13.67 15.13
C GLY A 737 12.20 -13.33 15.26
N ILE A 738 11.39 -13.91 14.38
CA ILE A 738 9.93 -13.80 14.37
C ILE A 738 9.37 -14.64 15.52
N ARG A 739 8.66 -14.00 16.45
CA ARG A 739 7.93 -14.73 17.50
C ARG A 739 6.65 -15.33 16.90
N VAL A 740 6.39 -16.58 17.23
CA VAL A 740 5.27 -17.38 16.75
C VAL A 740 4.49 -17.96 17.92
N LEU A 741 3.24 -18.33 17.71
CA LEU A 741 2.45 -19.11 18.65
C LEU A 741 2.48 -20.58 18.22
N ASN A 742 3.02 -21.44 19.09
CA ASN A 742 3.04 -22.88 18.87
C ASN A 742 1.63 -23.46 19.08
N VAL A 743 1.16 -24.30 18.15
CA VAL A 743 -0.20 -24.85 18.12
C VAL A 743 -0.20 -26.31 17.72
N VAL A 744 -1.27 -27.02 18.07
CA VAL A 744 -1.61 -28.34 17.51
C VAL A 744 -2.98 -28.27 16.83
N GLY A 745 -3.26 -29.16 15.89
CA GLY A 745 -4.50 -29.23 15.09
C GLY A 745 -5.81 -29.24 15.87
N SER A 746 -5.79 -29.62 17.15
CA SER A 746 -6.96 -29.63 18.04
C SER A 746 -7.11 -28.39 18.92
N ASP A 747 -6.25 -27.38 18.78
CA ASP A 747 -6.23 -26.23 19.68
C ASP A 747 -7.46 -25.32 19.55
N LEU A 748 -8.00 -24.95 20.71
CA LEU A 748 -8.94 -23.84 20.87
C LEU A 748 -8.17 -22.60 21.33
N PHE A 749 -8.12 -21.58 20.47
CA PHE A 749 -7.60 -20.27 20.79
C PHE A 749 -8.60 -19.49 21.63
N THR A 750 -8.12 -18.85 22.70
CA THR A 750 -8.87 -17.86 23.49
C THR A 750 -8.06 -16.57 23.50
N ALA A 751 -8.57 -15.55 22.80
CA ALA A 751 -8.05 -14.20 22.85
C ALA A 751 -8.79 -13.41 23.94
N ARG A 752 -8.06 -12.71 24.81
CA ARG A 752 -8.59 -11.95 25.94
C ARG A 752 -8.12 -10.49 25.88
N TYR A 753 -9.07 -9.57 25.99
CA TYR A 753 -8.83 -8.14 26.05
C TYR A 753 -9.42 -7.57 27.35
N GLU A 754 -8.64 -6.77 28.06
CA GLU A 754 -9.07 -6.11 29.30
C GLU A 754 -9.61 -4.72 28.98
N ASP A 755 -10.94 -4.62 28.84
CA ASP A 755 -11.66 -3.35 28.74
C ASP A 755 -11.65 -2.68 30.12
N ARG A 756 -10.88 -1.59 30.25
CA ARG A 756 -10.56 -0.96 31.55
C ARG A 756 -11.70 -0.08 32.09
N ALA A 757 -12.57 0.45 31.23
CA ALA A 757 -13.57 1.44 31.60
C ALA A 757 -14.85 1.24 30.77
N ARG A 758 -16.00 1.07 31.45
CA ARG A 758 -17.28 0.83 30.79
C ARG A 758 -18.36 1.82 31.25
N PRO A 759 -19.37 2.13 30.41
CA PRO A 759 -20.51 2.97 30.82
C PRO A 759 -21.24 2.47 32.07
N ASP A 760 -21.39 1.14 32.19
CA ASP A 760 -22.28 0.50 33.17
C ASP A 760 -21.56 -0.05 34.42
N GLY A 761 -20.25 0.17 34.60
CA GLY A 761 -19.51 -0.36 35.76
C GLY A 761 -17.99 -0.45 35.61
N PRO A 762 -17.30 -1.14 36.54
CA PRO A 762 -15.85 -1.36 36.42
C PRO A 762 -15.51 -2.22 35.20
N GLY A 763 -14.28 -2.07 34.68
CA GLY A 763 -13.78 -2.83 33.55
C GLY A 763 -13.96 -4.35 33.67
N SER A 764 -14.09 -5.01 32.53
CA SER A 764 -14.34 -6.46 32.47
C SER A 764 -13.56 -7.12 31.33
N PRO A 765 -13.02 -8.33 31.52
CA PRO A 765 -12.36 -9.04 30.43
C PRO A 765 -13.37 -9.45 29.36
N LEU A 766 -12.96 -9.29 28.11
CA LEU A 766 -13.67 -9.73 26.92
C LEU A 766 -12.90 -10.87 26.28
N GLU A 767 -13.61 -11.87 25.76
CA GLU A 767 -13.01 -13.05 25.14
C GLU A 767 -13.56 -13.30 23.74
N ALA A 768 -12.69 -13.78 22.85
CA ALA A 768 -13.06 -14.33 21.55
C ALA A 768 -12.37 -15.67 21.35
N LYS A 769 -13.05 -16.62 20.70
CA LYS A 769 -12.57 -17.98 20.52
C LYS A 769 -12.46 -18.36 19.06
N ALA A 770 -11.49 -19.21 18.75
CA ALA A 770 -11.35 -19.79 17.42
C ALA A 770 -10.71 -21.18 17.48
N SER A 771 -10.94 -22.01 16.48
CA SER A 771 -10.26 -23.30 16.30
C SER A 771 -9.55 -23.34 14.96
N LEU A 772 -8.57 -24.24 14.84
CA LEU A 772 -7.99 -24.55 13.53
C LEU A 772 -9.05 -25.18 12.61
N PHE A 773 -8.94 -24.85 11.34
CA PHE A 773 -9.80 -25.29 10.25
C PHE A 773 -9.01 -25.21 8.94
N SER A 774 -8.12 -26.17 8.72
CA SER A 774 -7.12 -26.13 7.66
C SER A 774 -7.48 -27.12 6.55
N ALA A 775 -7.46 -26.67 5.29
CA ALA A 775 -7.77 -27.56 4.18
C ALA A 775 -6.66 -28.61 3.97
N ALA A 776 -7.05 -29.88 3.91
CA ALA A 776 -6.14 -30.98 3.61
C ALA A 776 -5.77 -31.02 2.12
N THR A 777 -4.56 -31.48 1.80
CA THR A 777 -4.09 -31.74 0.42
C THR A 777 -3.64 -33.19 0.29
N LEU A 778 -4.25 -33.94 -0.61
CA LEU A 778 -3.85 -35.31 -0.93
C LEU A 778 -3.06 -35.31 -2.26
N ARG A 779 -1.99 -36.08 -2.35
CA ARG A 779 -1.19 -36.26 -3.58
C ARG A 779 -0.76 -37.73 -3.73
N ILE A 780 -0.71 -38.21 -4.97
CA ILE A 780 -0.06 -39.47 -5.33
C ILE A 780 1.24 -39.09 -6.01
N THR A 781 2.36 -39.58 -5.50
CA THR A 781 3.69 -39.08 -5.84
C THR A 781 4.63 -40.19 -6.30
N ASP A 782 5.82 -39.81 -6.75
CA ASP A 782 6.92 -40.71 -6.98
C ASP A 782 7.53 -41.25 -5.66
N SER A 783 8.62 -42.02 -5.76
CA SER A 783 9.27 -42.59 -4.59
C SER A 783 9.98 -41.57 -3.68
N GLU A 784 10.21 -40.35 -4.17
CA GLU A 784 10.86 -39.27 -3.42
C GLU A 784 9.83 -38.33 -2.75
N TYR A 785 8.52 -38.51 -3.01
CA TYR A 785 7.42 -37.65 -2.55
C TYR A 785 7.51 -36.20 -3.07
N LEU A 786 8.22 -35.98 -4.18
CA LEU A 786 8.46 -34.63 -4.73
C LEU A 786 7.49 -34.30 -5.86
N GLU A 787 7.40 -35.18 -6.86
CA GLU A 787 6.61 -34.98 -8.07
C GLU A 787 5.34 -35.84 -8.05
N ASP A 788 4.27 -35.34 -8.69
CA ASP A 788 3.02 -36.10 -8.83
C ASP A 788 3.22 -37.27 -9.80
N ALA A 789 2.76 -38.45 -9.42
CA ALA A 789 2.83 -39.63 -10.26
C ALA A 789 1.69 -39.64 -11.28
N GLU A 790 2.03 -39.68 -12.57
CA GLU A 790 1.04 -39.77 -13.65
C GLU A 790 0.51 -41.19 -13.86
N ILE A 791 1.27 -42.22 -13.46
CA ILE A 791 0.94 -43.62 -13.72
C ILE A 791 1.48 -44.55 -12.62
N ALA A 792 0.68 -45.55 -12.25
CA ALA A 792 1.05 -46.61 -11.33
C ALA A 792 1.48 -47.88 -12.09
N HIS A 793 2.48 -48.59 -11.57
CA HIS A 793 2.97 -49.84 -12.16
C HIS A 793 2.74 -51.03 -11.22
N VAL A 794 2.07 -52.07 -11.74
CA VAL A 794 1.86 -53.32 -11.00
C VAL A 794 3.22 -53.94 -10.63
N GLY A 795 3.38 -54.32 -9.35
CA GLY A 795 4.65 -54.80 -8.80
C GLY A 795 5.58 -53.70 -8.27
N LYS A 796 5.20 -52.43 -8.39
CA LYS A 796 5.84 -51.28 -7.71
C LYS A 796 4.99 -50.82 -6.52
N LYS A 797 5.44 -49.79 -5.81
CA LYS A 797 4.70 -49.17 -4.72
C LYS A 797 3.96 -47.93 -5.22
N LEU A 798 2.78 -47.68 -4.67
CA LEU A 798 2.04 -46.43 -4.74
C LEU A 798 2.45 -45.56 -3.55
N PHE A 799 2.93 -44.34 -3.81
CA PHE A 799 3.35 -43.41 -2.76
C PHE A 799 2.28 -42.34 -2.60
N VAL A 800 1.74 -42.22 -1.38
CA VAL A 800 0.66 -41.28 -1.06
C VAL A 800 1.17 -40.29 -0.02
N LEU A 801 0.97 -39.00 -0.30
CA LEU A 801 1.30 -37.87 0.57
C LEU A 801 0.00 -37.15 0.93
N LEU A 802 -0.22 -36.88 2.21
CA LEU A 802 -1.36 -36.12 2.72
C LEU A 802 -0.83 -35.02 3.62
N GLU A 803 -1.14 -33.77 3.32
CA GLU A 803 -0.89 -32.63 4.19
C GLU A 803 -2.21 -32.25 4.87
N ASP A 804 -2.30 -32.40 6.19
CA ASP A 804 -3.48 -32.06 6.98
C ASP A 804 -3.05 -31.59 8.38
N PRO A 805 -2.85 -30.27 8.58
CA PRO A 805 -2.49 -29.69 9.88
C PRO A 805 -3.51 -29.97 10.99
N ASP A 806 -4.78 -30.18 10.66
CA ASP A 806 -5.83 -30.43 11.66
C ASP A 806 -5.69 -31.82 12.31
N ARG A 807 -4.90 -32.71 11.69
CA ARG A 807 -4.63 -34.08 12.17
C ARG A 807 -3.38 -34.23 13.03
N ASP A 808 -2.55 -33.21 13.11
CA ASP A 808 -1.42 -33.13 14.04
C ASP A 808 -1.94 -32.75 15.43
N ILE A 809 -2.24 -33.74 16.27
CA ILE A 809 -2.90 -33.57 17.55
C ILE A 809 -2.01 -33.97 18.73
N SER A 810 -0.83 -34.54 18.49
CA SER A 810 0.06 -35.02 19.54
C SER A 810 1.54 -34.85 19.23
N ASP A 811 2.39 -34.90 20.27
CA ASP A 811 3.86 -34.85 20.11
C ASP A 811 4.45 -36.10 19.45
N GLN A 812 3.63 -37.12 19.19
CA GLN A 812 4.03 -38.36 18.51
C GLN A 812 3.57 -38.31 17.06
N ARG A 813 4.19 -39.12 16.19
CA ARG A 813 3.76 -39.25 14.80
C ARG A 813 2.31 -39.72 14.76
N ASP A 814 1.41 -38.84 14.31
CA ASP A 814 -0.01 -39.15 14.21
C ASP A 814 -0.32 -40.01 12.98
N LYS A 815 -1.57 -40.49 12.90
CA LYS A 815 -2.04 -41.35 11.80
C LYS A 815 -3.24 -40.74 11.08
N ALA A 816 -3.26 -40.90 9.76
CA ALA A 816 -4.40 -40.54 8.92
C ALA A 816 -4.89 -41.74 8.10
N MET A 817 -6.20 -41.87 7.92
CA MET A 817 -6.81 -42.97 7.15
C MET A 817 -7.13 -42.51 5.72
N VAL A 818 -6.59 -43.22 4.72
CA VAL A 818 -6.91 -42.99 3.30
C VAL A 818 -7.56 -44.23 2.72
N ARG A 819 -8.64 -44.07 1.95
CA ARG A 819 -9.32 -45.16 1.27
C ARG A 819 -8.78 -45.33 -0.14
N VAL A 820 -8.38 -46.53 -0.54
CA VAL A 820 -7.87 -46.85 -1.87
C VAL A 820 -8.81 -47.83 -2.55
N VAL A 821 -9.33 -47.48 -3.72
CA VAL A 821 -10.30 -48.28 -4.49
C VAL A 821 -9.75 -48.55 -5.89
N SER A 822 -9.79 -49.79 -6.37
CA SER A 822 -9.49 -50.11 -7.77
C SER A 822 -10.77 -50.29 -8.59
N SER A 823 -10.75 -49.91 -9.87
CA SER A 823 -11.88 -50.11 -10.78
C SER A 823 -12.31 -51.57 -10.96
N SER A 824 -11.42 -52.54 -10.67
CA SER A 824 -11.70 -53.98 -10.79
C SER A 824 -12.21 -54.64 -9.50
N GLY A 825 -12.33 -53.89 -8.39
CA GLY A 825 -13.07 -54.33 -7.19
C GLY A 825 -12.33 -54.28 -5.86
N GLU A 826 -11.12 -53.72 -5.80
CA GLU A 826 -10.39 -53.50 -4.55
C GLU A 826 -11.01 -52.30 -3.80
N ASP A 827 -11.12 -52.38 -2.48
CA ASP A 827 -11.61 -51.29 -1.63
C ASP A 827 -11.04 -51.47 -0.21
N GLU A 828 -10.02 -50.69 0.12
CA GLU A 828 -9.28 -50.81 1.39
C GLU A 828 -9.08 -49.46 2.05
N THR A 829 -9.03 -49.44 3.39
CA THR A 829 -8.64 -48.26 4.16
C THR A 829 -7.26 -48.47 4.75
N VAL A 830 -6.34 -47.57 4.43
CA VAL A 830 -4.92 -47.67 4.78
C VAL A 830 -4.50 -46.53 5.69
N GLU A 831 -3.63 -46.85 6.63
CA GLU A 831 -3.01 -45.89 7.55
C GLU A 831 -1.78 -45.25 6.90
N LEU A 832 -1.76 -43.92 6.86
CA LEU A 832 -0.56 -43.10 6.64
C LEU A 832 -0.02 -42.64 7.98
N GLU A 833 1.30 -42.55 8.10
CA GLU A 833 1.96 -42.02 9.30
C GLU A 833 2.58 -40.66 9.01
N GLU A 834 2.50 -39.75 9.97
CA GLU A 834 3.12 -38.44 9.91
C GLU A 834 4.63 -38.57 9.66
N THR A 835 5.24 -37.68 8.87
CA THR A 835 6.66 -37.77 8.49
C THR A 835 7.58 -37.51 9.68
N LEU A 836 7.30 -36.46 10.45
CA LEU A 836 7.93 -36.09 11.72
C LEU A 836 6.81 -35.67 12.69
N GLY A 837 7.02 -35.77 14.00
CA GLY A 837 6.05 -35.22 14.94
C GLY A 837 5.88 -33.71 14.70
N HIS A 838 4.64 -33.24 14.69
CA HIS A 838 4.23 -31.87 14.40
C HIS A 838 4.52 -31.34 13.00
N SER A 839 4.57 -32.23 12.00
CA SER A 839 4.74 -31.81 10.61
C SER A 839 3.40 -31.52 9.93
N GLY A 840 2.30 -32.15 10.37
CA GLY A 840 1.01 -32.12 9.67
C GLY A 840 1.08 -32.76 8.27
N ILE A 841 2.11 -33.56 8.00
CA ILE A 841 2.38 -34.19 6.70
C ILE A 841 2.47 -35.69 6.93
N PHE A 842 1.57 -36.45 6.32
CA PHE A 842 1.44 -37.90 6.43
C PHE A 842 1.87 -38.55 5.13
N SER A 843 2.65 -39.63 5.23
CA SER A 843 3.17 -40.34 4.07
C SER A 843 2.98 -41.85 4.23
N GLY A 844 2.80 -42.54 3.11
CA GLY A 844 2.73 -43.99 3.07
C GLY A 844 3.14 -44.54 1.72
N SER A 845 3.61 -45.80 1.71
CA SER A 845 4.01 -46.51 0.50
C SER A 845 3.32 -47.87 0.45
N LEU A 846 2.57 -48.15 -0.62
CA LEU A 846 1.68 -49.30 -0.72
C LEU A 846 2.10 -50.20 -1.89
N PRO A 847 2.62 -51.41 -1.66
CA PRO A 847 2.93 -52.36 -2.73
C PRO A 847 1.69 -52.71 -3.56
N LEU A 848 1.83 -52.71 -4.89
CA LEU A 848 0.76 -53.08 -5.83
C LEU A 848 0.92 -54.52 -6.31
N LYS A 849 -0.11 -55.34 -6.09
CA LYS A 849 -0.10 -56.77 -6.41
C LYS A 849 -1.03 -57.07 -7.59
N ALA A 850 -0.52 -57.82 -8.58
CA ALA A 850 -1.28 -58.20 -9.77
C ALA A 850 -2.35 -59.26 -9.46
N VAL A 851 -3.63 -58.87 -9.43
CA VAL A 851 -4.75 -59.82 -9.24
C VAL A 851 -5.87 -59.50 -10.25
N PRO A 852 -6.25 -60.44 -11.14
CA PRO A 852 -7.29 -60.19 -12.16
C PRO A 852 -8.69 -59.87 -11.60
N LYS A 853 -8.93 -60.20 -10.33
CA LYS A 853 -10.16 -59.93 -9.58
C LYS A 853 -9.78 -59.61 -8.13
N PRO A 854 -9.47 -58.35 -7.81
CA PRO A 854 -9.20 -57.92 -6.44
C PRO A 854 -10.39 -58.19 -5.50
N VAL A 855 -10.14 -58.23 -4.19
CA VAL A 855 -11.14 -58.61 -3.19
C VAL A 855 -11.14 -57.59 -2.05
N ALA A 856 -12.19 -56.77 -1.98
CA ALA A 856 -12.36 -55.79 -0.91
C ALA A 856 -12.31 -56.38 0.52
N GLY A 857 -11.69 -55.64 1.44
CA GLY A 857 -11.57 -55.94 2.86
C GLY A 857 -10.57 -57.04 3.22
N ASN A 858 -9.62 -57.37 2.33
CA ASN A 858 -8.60 -58.39 2.51
C ASN A 858 -7.18 -57.83 2.78
N PHE A 859 -7.06 -56.52 3.06
CA PHE A 859 -5.76 -55.84 3.18
C PHE A 859 -4.78 -56.57 4.11
N ALA A 860 -3.66 -56.99 3.52
CA ALA A 860 -2.54 -57.63 4.21
C ALA A 860 -1.20 -56.91 3.92
N GLY A 861 -1.25 -55.59 3.75
CA GLY A 861 -0.08 -54.75 3.46
C GLY A 861 0.25 -54.57 1.97
N GLU A 862 -0.64 -55.01 1.07
CA GLU A 862 -0.53 -54.85 -0.39
C GLU A 862 -1.91 -54.46 -0.94
N ILE A 863 -1.95 -53.66 -2.02
CA ILE A 863 -3.16 -53.27 -2.73
C ILE A 863 -3.28 -54.12 -3.99
N GLU A 864 -4.37 -54.87 -4.13
CA GLU A 864 -4.61 -55.73 -5.28
C GLU A 864 -5.17 -54.92 -6.46
N CYS A 865 -4.56 -55.04 -7.64
CA CYS A 865 -4.98 -54.35 -8.86
C CYS A 865 -4.59 -55.13 -10.12
N PHE A 866 -5.14 -54.74 -11.26
CA PHE A 866 -4.84 -55.33 -12.55
C PHE A 866 -4.46 -54.27 -13.59
N PHE A 867 -3.80 -54.72 -14.66
CA PHE A 867 -3.40 -53.84 -15.76
C PHE A 867 -4.64 -53.18 -16.40
N GLY A 868 -4.62 -51.85 -16.52
CA GLY A 868 -5.75 -51.06 -17.04
C GLY A 868 -6.73 -50.58 -15.97
N ASP A 869 -6.48 -50.88 -14.69
CA ASP A 869 -7.26 -50.30 -13.60
C ASP A 869 -6.98 -48.81 -13.41
N VAL A 870 -7.91 -48.11 -12.77
CA VAL A 870 -7.67 -46.83 -12.13
C VAL A 870 -7.74 -47.03 -10.62
N LEU A 871 -6.65 -46.68 -9.92
CA LEU A 871 -6.61 -46.64 -8.46
C LEU A 871 -7.08 -45.26 -8.00
N THR A 872 -8.12 -45.20 -7.20
CA THR A 872 -8.66 -43.97 -6.64
C THR A 872 -8.33 -43.91 -5.15
N CYS A 873 -7.52 -42.93 -4.75
CA CYS A 873 -7.25 -42.62 -3.35
C CYS A 873 -8.23 -41.54 -2.88
N GLY A 874 -8.88 -41.77 -1.74
CA GLY A 874 -9.90 -40.89 -1.16
C GLY A 874 -9.58 -40.54 0.29
N TYR A 875 -9.68 -39.26 0.65
CA TYR A 875 -9.53 -38.76 2.02
C TYR A 875 -10.76 -37.94 2.42
N LEU A 876 -11.23 -38.10 3.67
CA LEU A 876 -12.35 -37.35 4.24
C LEU A 876 -11.81 -36.26 5.16
N ASP A 877 -11.99 -35.02 4.73
CA ASP A 877 -11.61 -33.82 5.47
C ASP A 877 -12.81 -33.19 6.21
N ASN A 878 -12.55 -32.25 7.11
CA ASN A 878 -13.55 -31.42 7.79
C ASN A 878 -13.84 -30.11 7.03
N VAL A 879 -12.99 -29.72 6.08
CA VAL A 879 -13.14 -28.57 5.17
C VAL A 879 -13.80 -29.02 3.86
N PRO A 880 -14.75 -28.25 3.28
CA PRO A 880 -15.26 -28.51 1.93
C PRO A 880 -14.16 -28.38 0.87
N GLN A 881 -14.03 -29.39 0.02
CA GLN A 881 -12.95 -29.55 -0.98
C GLN A 881 -13.44 -29.48 -2.43
N THR A 882 -14.77 -29.36 -2.65
CA THR A 882 -15.36 -29.25 -3.99
C THR A 882 -16.39 -28.12 -4.05
N ASP A 883 -16.65 -27.59 -5.26
CA ASP A 883 -17.65 -26.53 -5.49
C ASP A 883 -19.07 -26.96 -5.07
N ASP A 884 -19.35 -28.27 -5.09
CA ASP A 884 -20.61 -28.87 -4.63
C ASP A 884 -20.68 -29.04 -3.09
N GLY A 885 -19.66 -28.58 -2.36
CA GLY A 885 -19.58 -28.60 -0.89
C GLY A 885 -19.23 -29.96 -0.28
N LEU A 886 -18.66 -30.90 -1.06
CA LEU A 886 -18.23 -32.19 -0.53
C LEU A 886 -16.88 -32.07 0.18
N THR A 887 -16.70 -32.79 1.28
CA THR A 887 -15.46 -32.77 2.08
C THR A 887 -14.52 -33.93 1.75
N ILE A 888 -14.71 -34.58 0.60
CA ILE A 888 -13.91 -35.75 0.20
C ILE A 888 -12.97 -35.35 -0.93
N ILE A 889 -11.67 -35.55 -0.73
CA ILE A 889 -10.63 -35.43 -1.76
C ILE A 889 -10.52 -36.78 -2.46
N GLN A 890 -10.57 -36.82 -3.79
CA GLN A 890 -10.38 -38.05 -4.58
C GLN A 890 -9.37 -37.84 -5.70
N LEU A 891 -8.39 -38.74 -5.79
CA LEU A 891 -7.35 -38.75 -6.82
C LEU A 891 -7.27 -40.11 -7.50
N GLY A 892 -7.43 -40.13 -8.82
CA GLY A 892 -7.31 -41.32 -9.65
C GLY A 892 -5.96 -41.38 -10.33
N ILE A 893 -5.27 -42.53 -10.24
CA ILE A 893 -4.05 -42.82 -11.00
C ILE A 893 -4.26 -44.09 -11.85
N PRO A 894 -4.00 -44.03 -13.18
CA PRO A 894 -4.11 -45.20 -14.04
C PRO A 894 -2.99 -46.20 -13.77
N VAL A 895 -3.30 -47.50 -13.90
CA VAL A 895 -2.37 -48.61 -13.81
C VAL A 895 -1.97 -49.03 -15.23
N ALA A 896 -0.69 -48.88 -15.57
CA ALA A 896 -0.18 -49.06 -16.93
C ALA A 896 -0.55 -50.42 -17.58
N ILE A 897 -0.95 -50.43 -18.86
CA ILE A 897 -1.14 -51.66 -19.67
C ILE A 897 0.09 -51.89 -20.55
N GLY A 898 1.13 -52.52 -20.00
CA GLY A 898 2.32 -52.92 -20.77
C GLY A 898 3.18 -51.75 -21.29
N THR A 899 4.49 -51.94 -21.27
CA THR A 899 5.47 -50.99 -21.81
C THR A 899 5.60 -51.12 -23.32
N ASN A 900 5.68 -50.00 -24.03
CA ASN A 900 6.37 -49.94 -25.32
C ASN A 900 7.80 -50.40 -25.05
N GLY A 901 8.25 -51.45 -25.73
CA GLY A 901 9.62 -51.92 -25.58
C GLY A 901 10.61 -50.82 -26.01
N GLU A 902 11.18 -50.12 -25.04
CA GLU A 902 12.41 -49.36 -25.26
C GLU A 902 13.59 -50.31 -25.05
N MET A 903 14.41 -50.44 -26.09
CA MET A 903 15.71 -51.09 -25.96
C MET A 903 16.57 -50.27 -25.00
N ALA A 904 16.74 -50.75 -23.77
CA ALA A 904 17.90 -50.43 -22.96
C ALA A 904 19.03 -51.39 -23.35
N ALA A 905 20.18 -50.86 -23.75
CA ALA A 905 21.41 -51.63 -23.84
C ALA A 905 21.83 -52.02 -22.42
N PHE A 906 21.68 -53.29 -22.06
CA PHE A 906 22.26 -53.82 -20.83
C PHE A 906 23.75 -54.09 -21.04
N SER A 907 24.61 -53.52 -20.20
CA SER A 907 25.96 -54.05 -20.03
C SER A 907 25.90 -55.25 -19.09
N LYS A 908 26.53 -56.34 -19.51
CA LYS A 908 26.91 -57.53 -18.71
C LYS A 908 26.94 -57.24 -17.20
N VAL A 909 26.22 -58.07 -16.44
CA VAL A 909 26.60 -58.35 -15.04
C VAL A 909 28.05 -58.83 -15.09
N TYR A 910 28.97 -57.99 -14.62
CA TYR A 910 30.33 -58.44 -14.35
C TYR A 910 30.19 -59.54 -13.28
N LYS A 911 30.76 -60.72 -13.53
CA LYS A 911 30.83 -61.76 -12.50
C LYS A 911 31.69 -61.36 -11.28
N ASP A 912 32.32 -60.19 -11.37
CA ASP A 912 33.28 -59.66 -10.42
C ASP A 912 32.79 -58.28 -9.96
N ASP A 913 32.24 -58.25 -8.75
CA ASP A 913 31.65 -57.04 -8.14
C ASP A 913 32.70 -55.91 -8.02
N ASP A 914 33.98 -56.23 -7.79
CA ASP A 914 35.04 -55.22 -7.70
C ASP A 914 35.27 -54.53 -9.05
N LEU A 915 35.15 -55.24 -10.17
CA LEU A 915 35.28 -54.67 -11.50
C LEU A 915 34.06 -53.83 -11.89
N ALA A 916 32.85 -54.24 -11.49
CA ALA A 916 31.62 -53.46 -11.67
C ALA A 916 31.71 -52.12 -10.94
N ILE A 917 32.10 -52.17 -9.66
CA ILE A 917 32.26 -50.99 -8.80
C ILE A 917 33.31 -50.04 -9.36
N GLN A 918 34.49 -50.54 -9.77
CA GLN A 918 35.53 -49.71 -10.39
C GLN A 918 35.05 -49.05 -11.70
N THR A 919 34.28 -49.77 -12.50
CA THR A 919 33.74 -49.24 -13.76
C THR A 919 32.72 -48.13 -13.49
N GLN A 920 31.80 -48.31 -12.54
CA GLN A 920 30.82 -47.28 -12.18
C GLN A 920 31.49 -46.04 -11.55
N PHE A 921 32.53 -46.22 -10.74
CA PHE A 921 33.33 -45.07 -10.27
C PHE A 921 33.97 -44.31 -11.43
N HIS A 922 34.57 -44.99 -12.40
CA HIS A 922 35.16 -44.31 -13.56
C HIS A 922 34.13 -43.61 -14.44
N ILE A 923 32.92 -44.17 -14.56
CA ILE A 923 31.80 -43.52 -15.27
C ILE A 923 31.41 -42.23 -14.54
N ALA A 924 31.20 -42.28 -13.22
CA ALA A 924 30.90 -41.10 -12.41
C ALA A 924 32.01 -40.04 -12.48
N GLU A 925 33.27 -40.44 -12.35
CA GLU A 925 34.44 -39.54 -12.50
C GLU A 925 34.50 -38.93 -13.91
N SER A 926 34.19 -39.70 -14.96
CA SER A 926 34.14 -39.19 -16.33
C SER A 926 33.03 -38.16 -16.53
N HIS A 927 31.86 -38.37 -15.93
CA HIS A 927 30.77 -37.39 -15.92
C HIS A 927 31.18 -36.10 -15.20
N PHE A 928 31.93 -36.20 -14.10
CA PHE A 928 32.46 -35.03 -13.40
C PHE A 928 33.49 -34.24 -14.22
N GLU A 929 34.35 -34.94 -14.97
CA GLU A 929 35.30 -34.28 -15.88
C GLU A 929 34.60 -33.64 -17.09
N LEU A 930 33.54 -34.26 -17.63
CA LEU A 930 32.69 -33.66 -18.64
C LEU A 930 32.02 -32.38 -18.11
N PHE A 931 31.48 -32.41 -16.90
CA PHE A 931 30.93 -31.22 -16.23
C PHE A 931 31.96 -30.08 -16.18
N LYS A 932 33.18 -30.34 -15.71
CA LYS A 932 34.26 -29.32 -15.68
C LYS A 932 34.59 -28.80 -17.07
N GLY A 933 34.61 -29.68 -18.07
CA GLY A 933 34.80 -29.34 -19.48
C GLY A 933 33.73 -28.40 -20.00
N HIS A 934 32.46 -28.75 -19.83
CA HIS A 934 31.31 -27.94 -20.23
C HIS A 934 31.28 -26.59 -19.51
N ARG A 935 31.58 -26.56 -18.20
CA ARG A 935 31.69 -25.30 -17.43
C ARG A 935 32.80 -24.40 -17.96
N LYS A 936 33.97 -24.96 -18.33
CA LYS A 936 35.07 -24.21 -18.95
C LYS A 936 34.69 -23.66 -20.33
N LEU A 937 33.83 -24.38 -21.06
CA LEU A 937 33.28 -23.98 -22.36
C LEU A 937 32.02 -23.09 -22.25
N LYS A 938 31.58 -22.74 -21.03
CA LYS A 938 30.36 -21.97 -20.74
C LYS A 938 29.05 -22.61 -21.23
N GLN A 939 29.02 -23.94 -21.29
CA GLN A 939 27.85 -24.75 -21.63
C GLN A 939 27.12 -25.18 -20.35
N THR A 940 26.17 -24.38 -19.89
CA THR A 940 25.54 -24.54 -18.56
C THR A 940 24.54 -25.68 -18.50
N GLU A 941 23.78 -25.91 -19.57
CA GLU A 941 22.78 -27.01 -19.63
C GLU A 941 23.48 -28.36 -19.69
N GLU A 942 24.48 -28.51 -20.57
CA GLU A 942 25.24 -29.75 -20.70
C GLU A 942 26.09 -30.04 -19.46
N ALA A 943 26.54 -29.00 -18.75
CA ALA A 943 27.18 -29.15 -17.46
C ALA A 943 26.21 -29.72 -16.41
N ALA A 944 24.99 -29.21 -16.33
CA ALA A 944 23.96 -29.71 -15.41
C ALA A 944 23.60 -31.17 -15.70
N VAL A 945 23.36 -31.51 -16.97
CA VAL A 945 23.04 -32.89 -17.41
C VAL A 945 24.17 -33.86 -17.09
N ALA A 946 25.43 -33.48 -17.35
CA ALA A 946 26.58 -34.33 -17.03
C ALA A 946 26.68 -34.59 -15.52
N LEU A 947 26.36 -33.59 -14.70
CA LEU A 947 26.45 -33.67 -13.25
C LEU A 947 25.31 -34.55 -12.68
N GLU A 948 24.07 -34.40 -13.15
CA GLU A 948 22.96 -35.28 -12.80
C GLU A 948 23.21 -36.74 -13.17
N ALA A 949 23.73 -36.99 -14.38
CA ALA A 949 24.07 -38.34 -14.83
C ALA A 949 25.13 -39.00 -13.94
N GLY A 950 26.17 -38.26 -13.54
CA GLY A 950 27.18 -38.77 -12.62
C GLY A 950 26.65 -39.04 -11.21
N ARG A 951 25.76 -38.16 -10.69
CA ARG A 951 25.08 -38.36 -9.40
C ARG A 951 24.20 -39.61 -9.41
N ARG A 952 23.44 -39.85 -10.48
CA ARG A 952 22.61 -41.05 -10.63
C ARG A 952 23.44 -42.33 -10.58
N VAL A 953 24.55 -42.38 -11.32
CA VAL A 953 25.47 -43.55 -11.32
C VAL A 953 26.04 -43.83 -9.93
N LEU A 954 26.35 -42.79 -9.14
CA LEU A 954 26.86 -42.97 -7.78
C LEU A 954 25.78 -43.44 -6.78
N ARG A 955 24.51 -43.03 -6.98
CA ARG A 955 23.38 -43.52 -6.18
C ARG A 955 23.05 -44.98 -6.49
N GLU A 956 22.97 -45.33 -7.77
CA GLU A 956 22.81 -46.73 -8.22
C GLU A 956 23.93 -47.60 -7.65
N LEU A 957 25.19 -47.14 -7.72
CA LEU A 957 26.33 -47.85 -7.12
C LEU A 957 26.19 -48.02 -5.59
N HIS A 958 25.62 -47.04 -4.87
CA HIS A 958 25.39 -47.13 -3.43
C HIS A 958 24.33 -48.17 -3.07
N GLU A 959 23.26 -48.25 -3.87
CA GLU A 959 22.12 -49.15 -3.66
C GLU A 959 22.42 -50.59 -4.10
N ASP A 960 23.03 -50.76 -5.26
CA ASP A 960 23.29 -52.09 -5.85
C ASP A 960 24.47 -52.80 -5.17
N TYR A 961 25.45 -52.04 -4.67
CA TYR A 961 26.67 -52.57 -4.04
C TYR A 961 26.99 -51.91 -2.70
N PRO A 962 26.18 -52.14 -1.64
CA PRO A 962 26.38 -51.55 -0.31
C PRO A 962 27.54 -52.23 0.43
N ASN A 963 28.77 -51.99 -0.03
CA ASN A 963 29.98 -52.50 0.58
C ASN A 963 30.65 -51.40 1.45
N PRO A 964 30.81 -51.61 2.77
CA PRO A 964 31.40 -50.62 3.69
C PRO A 964 32.79 -50.11 3.29
N LYS A 965 33.54 -50.88 2.48
CA LYS A 965 34.85 -50.49 1.96
C LYS A 965 34.77 -49.27 1.01
N TYR A 966 33.69 -49.14 0.25
CA TYR A 966 33.53 -48.11 -0.77
C TYR A 966 32.60 -46.97 -0.33
N THR A 967 31.77 -47.19 0.70
CA THR A 967 30.84 -46.19 1.26
C THR A 967 31.48 -44.82 1.52
N PRO A 968 32.66 -44.68 2.17
CA PRO A 968 33.27 -43.37 2.39
C PRO A 968 33.62 -42.64 1.09
N ARG A 969 34.03 -43.38 0.05
CA ARG A 969 34.37 -42.81 -1.27
C ARG A 969 33.12 -42.42 -2.04
N ILE A 970 32.06 -43.23 -1.99
CA ILE A 970 30.77 -42.93 -2.63
C ILE A 970 30.15 -41.69 -2.00
N SER A 971 30.04 -41.64 -0.67
CA SER A 971 29.53 -40.49 0.07
C SER A 971 30.35 -39.23 -0.20
N TYR A 972 31.67 -39.36 -0.36
CA TYR A 972 32.54 -38.21 -0.65
C TYR A 972 32.26 -37.64 -2.05
N LEU A 973 32.13 -38.51 -3.06
CA LEU A 973 31.81 -38.09 -4.41
C LEU A 973 30.38 -37.54 -4.50
N LEU A 974 29.40 -38.17 -3.85
CA LEU A 974 28.03 -37.62 -3.79
C LEU A 974 28.00 -36.23 -3.15
N GLY A 975 28.74 -36.03 -2.06
CA GLY A 975 28.90 -34.72 -1.44
C GLY A 975 29.53 -33.69 -2.39
N GLN A 976 30.52 -34.10 -3.19
CA GLN A 976 31.19 -33.23 -4.15
C GLN A 976 30.27 -32.82 -5.30
N PHE A 977 29.47 -33.74 -5.83
CA PHE A 977 28.46 -33.45 -6.85
C PHE A 977 27.37 -32.52 -6.29
N ALA A 978 26.85 -32.81 -5.09
CA ALA A 978 25.85 -31.98 -4.43
C ALA A 978 26.38 -30.56 -4.13
N GLN A 979 27.63 -30.44 -3.70
CA GLN A 979 28.28 -29.15 -3.46
C GLN A 979 28.35 -28.31 -4.74
N GLU A 980 28.74 -28.91 -5.88
CA GLU A 980 28.79 -28.21 -7.17
C GLU A 980 27.39 -27.83 -7.71
N MET A 981 26.33 -28.55 -7.30
CA MET A 981 24.92 -28.20 -7.55
C MET A 981 24.37 -27.13 -6.62
N GLN A 982 25.14 -26.68 -5.62
CA GLN A 982 24.65 -25.82 -4.54
C GLN A 982 23.52 -26.47 -3.71
N ALA A 983 23.42 -27.81 -3.76
CA ALA A 983 22.51 -28.59 -2.92
C ALA A 983 23.13 -28.80 -1.53
N TRP A 984 23.22 -27.71 -0.76
CA TRP A 984 24.01 -27.67 0.48
C TRP A 984 23.59 -28.70 1.52
N ASN A 985 22.28 -28.91 1.71
CA ASN A 985 21.76 -29.89 2.68
C ASN A 985 22.21 -31.32 2.35
N GLU A 986 22.19 -31.69 1.07
CA GLU A 986 22.65 -33.01 0.62
C GLU A 986 24.16 -33.15 0.75
N ALA A 987 24.91 -32.10 0.40
CA ALA A 987 26.37 -32.09 0.54
C ALA A 987 26.77 -32.26 2.02
N ILE A 988 26.11 -31.52 2.92
CA ILE A 988 26.30 -31.61 4.38
C ILE A 988 25.97 -33.03 4.87
N ALA A 989 24.87 -33.63 4.45
CA ALA A 989 24.50 -34.99 4.84
C ALA A 989 25.52 -36.03 4.35
N ALA A 990 25.97 -35.91 3.10
CA ALA A 990 26.93 -36.82 2.49
C ALA A 990 28.31 -36.73 3.17
N TYR A 991 28.87 -35.52 3.36
CA TYR A 991 30.13 -35.34 4.08
C TYR A 991 30.02 -35.70 5.57
N GLY A 992 28.91 -35.34 6.20
CA GLY A 992 28.65 -35.65 7.61
C GLY A 992 28.52 -37.14 7.89
N SER A 993 28.08 -37.93 6.90
CA SER A 993 28.07 -39.40 7.00
C SER A 993 29.49 -39.98 7.12
N ILE A 994 30.46 -39.42 6.41
CA ILE A 994 31.86 -39.89 6.44
C ILE A 994 32.48 -39.59 7.81
N VAL A 995 32.26 -38.38 8.32
CA VAL A 995 32.86 -37.97 9.59
C VAL A 995 32.23 -38.73 10.77
N ARG A 996 30.92 -38.97 10.74
CA ARG A 996 30.22 -39.72 11.79
C ARG A 996 30.55 -41.21 11.77
N ASN A 997 30.52 -41.82 10.59
CA ASN A 997 30.58 -43.29 10.47
C ASN A 997 32.00 -43.81 10.16
N HIS A 998 32.88 -42.97 9.63
CA HIS A 998 34.23 -43.35 9.20
C HIS A 998 35.32 -42.32 9.60
N PRO A 999 35.41 -41.91 10.88
CA PRO A 999 36.33 -40.87 11.32
C PRO A 999 37.82 -41.19 11.13
N ASP A 1000 38.21 -42.47 11.11
CA ASP A 1000 39.60 -42.89 10.88
C ASP A 1000 39.98 -42.99 9.39
N HIS A 1001 39.04 -42.75 8.48
CA HIS A 1001 39.29 -42.88 7.04
C HIS A 1001 40.13 -41.71 6.51
N ASN A 1002 40.98 -41.96 5.51
CA ASN A 1002 41.85 -40.94 4.91
C ASN A 1002 41.08 -39.73 4.33
N LEU A 1003 39.81 -39.91 3.98
CA LEU A 1003 38.93 -38.83 3.49
C LEU A 1003 38.23 -38.07 4.61
N ALA A 1004 38.20 -38.56 5.85
CA ALA A 1004 37.46 -37.93 6.95
C ALA A 1004 37.95 -36.52 7.30
N PRO A 1005 39.27 -36.21 7.32
CA PRO A 1005 39.74 -34.85 7.51
C PRO A 1005 39.31 -33.90 6.39
N ASP A 1006 39.26 -34.38 5.15
CA ASP A 1006 38.86 -33.56 4.00
C ASP A 1006 37.34 -33.41 3.93
N ALA A 1007 36.58 -34.47 4.22
CA ALA A 1007 35.12 -34.40 4.37
C ALA A 1007 34.70 -33.44 5.48
N GLN A 1008 35.41 -33.42 6.62
CA GLN A 1008 35.14 -32.47 7.70
C GLN A 1008 35.42 -31.02 7.26
N TYR A 1009 36.47 -30.80 6.45
CA TYR A 1009 36.75 -29.49 5.88
C TYR A 1009 35.64 -29.07 4.91
N LYS A 1010 35.25 -29.97 4.00
CA LYS A 1010 34.20 -29.77 3.01
C LYS A 1010 32.84 -29.51 3.65
N LEU A 1011 32.53 -30.19 4.75
CA LEU A 1011 31.34 -29.95 5.56
C LEU A 1011 31.34 -28.51 6.09
N GLY A 1012 32.45 -28.04 6.67
CA GLY A 1012 32.59 -26.64 7.09
C GLY A 1012 32.42 -25.64 5.93
N GLN A 1013 32.96 -25.95 4.74
CA GLN A 1013 32.76 -25.11 3.55
C GLN A 1013 31.29 -25.07 3.10
N CYS A 1014 30.60 -26.20 3.14
CA CYS A 1014 29.18 -26.26 2.76
C CYS A 1014 28.32 -25.46 3.73
N HIS A 1015 28.60 -25.53 5.04
CA HIS A 1015 27.92 -24.67 6.02
C HIS A 1015 28.22 -23.18 5.79
N GLU A 1016 29.48 -22.83 5.46
CA GLU A 1016 29.88 -21.45 5.16
C GLU A 1016 29.17 -20.90 3.92
N GLU A 1017 29.13 -21.69 2.83
CA GLU A 1017 28.46 -21.33 1.57
C GLU A 1017 26.93 -21.32 1.69
N ALA A 1018 26.37 -22.09 2.63
CA ALA A 1018 24.95 -22.07 2.99
C ALA A 1018 24.55 -20.89 3.91
N GLY A 1019 25.51 -20.07 4.37
CA GLY A 1019 25.25 -18.95 5.30
C GLY A 1019 25.23 -19.34 6.78
N ASN A 1020 25.44 -20.60 7.10
CA ASN A 1020 25.45 -21.18 8.45
C ASN A 1020 26.85 -21.04 9.07
N LEU A 1021 27.22 -19.80 9.43
CA LEU A 1021 28.59 -19.45 9.82
C LEU A 1021 29.03 -20.08 11.16
N ASP A 1022 28.09 -20.35 12.08
CA ASP A 1022 28.39 -20.92 13.40
C ASP A 1022 28.67 -22.43 13.31
N GLU A 1023 27.86 -23.14 12.52
CA GLU A 1023 28.06 -24.56 12.19
C GLU A 1023 29.32 -24.77 11.34
N ALA A 1024 29.62 -23.83 10.44
CA ALA A 1024 30.89 -23.82 9.70
C ALA A 1024 32.07 -23.71 10.65
N LEU A 1025 32.00 -22.80 11.62
CA LEU A 1025 33.04 -22.62 12.64
C LEU A 1025 33.20 -23.89 13.49
N GLU A 1026 32.10 -24.51 13.94
CA GLU A 1026 32.14 -25.76 14.70
C GLU A 1026 32.82 -26.87 13.90
N ALA A 1027 32.47 -27.01 12.62
CA ALA A 1027 33.06 -28.01 11.74
C ALA A 1027 34.58 -27.81 11.56
N TYR A 1028 34.99 -26.55 11.37
CA TYR A 1028 36.39 -26.14 11.26
C TYR A 1028 37.18 -26.36 12.56
N VAL A 1029 36.62 -26.00 13.71
CA VAL A 1029 37.24 -26.25 15.03
C VAL A 1029 37.36 -27.74 15.30
N THR A 1030 36.35 -28.52 14.94
CA THR A 1030 36.36 -29.98 15.06
C THR A 1030 37.46 -30.60 14.20
N LEU A 1031 37.70 -30.10 12.97
CA LEU A 1031 38.84 -30.54 12.17
C LEU A 1031 40.16 -30.24 12.87
N ALA A 1032 40.29 -29.03 13.44
CA ALA A 1032 41.49 -28.61 14.14
C ALA A 1032 41.79 -29.43 15.40
N ALA A 1033 40.74 -29.87 16.11
CA ALA A 1033 40.84 -30.70 17.31
C ALA A 1033 41.08 -32.18 16.99
N THR A 1034 40.33 -32.74 16.05
CA THR A 1034 40.30 -34.19 15.76
C THR A 1034 41.42 -34.60 14.80
N TYR A 1035 41.79 -33.74 13.84
CA TYR A 1035 42.81 -34.02 12.82
C TYR A 1035 43.96 -33.01 12.85
N PRO A 1036 44.66 -32.84 13.98
CA PRO A 1036 45.64 -31.77 14.15
C PRO A 1036 46.84 -31.90 13.22
N LYS A 1037 47.13 -33.06 12.63
CA LYS A 1037 48.23 -33.25 11.66
C LYS A 1037 47.81 -33.03 10.21
N SER A 1038 46.54 -32.70 9.95
CA SER A 1038 46.03 -32.51 8.58
C SER A 1038 46.72 -31.32 7.90
N PRO A 1039 47.09 -31.43 6.61
CA PRO A 1039 47.59 -30.28 5.86
C PRO A 1039 46.55 -29.16 5.71
N LEU A 1040 45.26 -29.46 5.89
CA LEU A 1040 44.15 -28.50 5.80
C LEU A 1040 44.04 -27.56 7.01
N ILE A 1041 44.78 -27.83 8.09
CA ILE A 1041 44.75 -27.01 9.31
C ILE A 1041 45.09 -25.55 9.02
N ALA A 1042 46.02 -25.30 8.08
CA ALA A 1042 46.34 -23.94 7.70
C ALA A 1042 45.13 -23.21 7.09
N ASN A 1043 44.41 -23.85 6.16
CA ASN A 1043 43.21 -23.30 5.54
C ASN A 1043 42.09 -23.07 6.55
N VAL A 1044 41.90 -24.02 7.47
CA VAL A 1044 40.92 -23.94 8.55
C VAL A 1044 41.21 -22.77 9.48
N MET A 1045 42.46 -22.59 9.92
CA MET A 1045 42.84 -21.46 10.78
C MET A 1045 42.66 -20.10 10.08
N LEU A 1046 42.83 -20.04 8.76
CA LEU A 1046 42.52 -18.83 7.97
C LEU A 1046 41.01 -18.53 7.99
N ARG A 1047 40.16 -19.54 7.78
CA ARG A 1047 38.69 -19.40 7.83
C ARG A 1047 38.19 -18.99 9.21
N ILE A 1048 38.72 -19.62 10.27
CA ILE A 1048 38.41 -19.27 11.66
C ILE A 1048 38.80 -17.81 11.96
N ASN A 1049 40.00 -17.39 11.55
CA ASN A 1049 40.44 -16.01 11.74
C ASN A 1049 39.54 -15.01 11.00
N GLU A 1050 39.15 -15.29 9.76
CA GLU A 1050 38.25 -14.43 8.99
C GLU A 1050 36.87 -14.34 9.64
N HIS A 1051 36.31 -15.47 10.09
CA HIS A 1051 35.02 -15.50 10.81
C HIS A 1051 35.04 -14.57 12.02
N PHE A 1052 36.04 -14.70 12.91
CA PHE A 1052 36.14 -13.83 14.09
C PHE A 1052 36.46 -12.37 13.74
N TYR A 1053 37.17 -12.12 12.63
CA TYR A 1053 37.37 -10.75 12.18
C TYR A 1053 36.07 -10.10 11.71
N LEU A 1054 35.24 -10.83 10.93
CA LEU A 1054 33.96 -10.34 10.41
C LEU A 1054 32.92 -10.13 11.52
N LYS A 1055 32.94 -10.96 12.57
CA LYS A 1055 32.13 -10.78 13.78
C LYS A 1055 32.64 -9.68 14.72
N GLU A 1056 33.66 -8.93 14.32
CA GLU A 1056 34.30 -7.88 15.12
C GLU A 1056 34.93 -8.37 16.44
N GLU A 1057 35.13 -9.68 16.59
CA GLU A 1057 35.85 -10.32 17.70
C GLU A 1057 37.37 -10.27 17.47
N PHE A 1058 37.90 -9.06 17.33
CA PHE A 1058 39.28 -8.82 16.91
C PHE A 1058 40.33 -9.42 17.85
N ALA A 1059 40.04 -9.56 19.14
CA ALA A 1059 40.95 -10.16 20.12
C ALA A 1059 41.16 -11.65 19.87
N VAL A 1060 40.08 -12.37 19.54
CA VAL A 1060 40.12 -13.79 19.18
C VAL A 1060 40.80 -13.97 17.83
N ALA A 1061 40.44 -13.13 16.85
CA ALA A 1061 41.10 -13.12 15.54
C ALA A 1061 42.62 -12.92 15.67
N ALA A 1062 43.09 -11.92 16.43
CA ALA A 1062 44.52 -11.69 16.65
C ALA A 1062 45.23 -12.91 17.29
N SER A 1063 44.58 -13.56 18.26
CA SER A 1063 45.09 -14.78 18.91
C SER A 1063 45.23 -15.95 17.94
N VAL A 1064 44.21 -16.20 17.11
CA VAL A 1064 44.23 -17.24 16.08
C VAL A 1064 45.33 -16.96 15.06
N GLY A 1065 45.47 -15.71 14.63
CA GLY A 1065 46.53 -15.30 13.71
C GLY A 1065 47.93 -15.47 14.29
N GLY A 1066 48.13 -15.17 15.58
CA GLY A 1066 49.39 -15.40 16.27
C GLY A 1066 49.78 -16.88 16.26
N LYS A 1067 48.84 -17.77 16.61
CA LYS A 1067 49.03 -19.22 16.56
C LYS A 1067 49.33 -19.72 15.14
N PHE A 1068 48.70 -19.12 14.12
CA PHE A 1068 48.95 -19.48 12.72
C PHE A 1068 50.40 -19.19 12.32
N ILE A 1069 50.92 -18.01 12.67
CA ILE A 1069 52.28 -17.59 12.32
C ILE A 1069 53.34 -18.43 13.05
N GLU A 1070 53.07 -18.83 14.30
CA GLU A 1070 53.94 -19.71 15.09
C GLU A 1070 54.00 -21.10 14.47
N ARG A 1071 52.84 -21.64 14.09
CA ARG A 1071 52.70 -23.01 13.58
C ARG A 1071 53.11 -23.14 12.11
N PHE A 1072 52.87 -22.12 11.30
CA PHE A 1072 53.10 -22.09 9.86
C PHE A 1072 53.95 -20.88 9.45
N PRO A 1073 55.22 -20.80 9.90
CA PRO A 1073 56.03 -19.58 9.74
C PRO A 1073 56.42 -19.25 8.30
N ASN A 1074 56.34 -20.22 7.37
CA ASN A 1074 56.73 -20.09 5.96
C ASN A 1074 55.54 -20.29 5.00
N HIS A 1075 54.30 -20.24 5.49
CA HIS A 1075 53.12 -20.40 4.65
C HIS A 1075 52.87 -19.13 3.81
N GLU A 1076 52.31 -19.28 2.62
CA GLU A 1076 52.05 -18.17 1.68
C GLU A 1076 51.19 -17.06 2.32
N TRP A 1077 50.26 -17.46 3.19
CA TRP A 1077 49.35 -16.54 3.89
C TRP A 1077 49.91 -15.93 5.18
N THR A 1078 51.09 -16.35 5.64
CA THR A 1078 51.69 -15.85 6.89
C THR A 1078 51.91 -14.34 6.89
N PRO A 1079 52.36 -13.69 5.79
CA PRO A 1079 52.42 -12.24 5.72
C PRO A 1079 51.03 -11.58 5.87
N LYS A 1080 50.02 -12.05 5.13
CA LYS A 1080 48.65 -11.50 5.21
C LYS A 1080 48.09 -11.63 6.63
N MET A 1081 48.31 -12.77 7.28
CA MET A 1081 47.90 -13.00 8.67
C MET A 1081 48.63 -12.07 9.66
N ALA A 1082 49.93 -11.87 9.47
CA ALA A 1082 50.73 -10.95 10.28
C ALA A 1082 50.26 -9.50 10.15
N PHE A 1083 49.87 -9.09 8.95
CA PHE A 1083 49.25 -7.79 8.73
C PHE A 1083 47.86 -7.70 9.40
N ARG A 1084 47.04 -8.75 9.30
CA ARG A 1084 45.70 -8.83 9.92
C ARG A 1084 45.76 -8.64 11.44
N ILE A 1085 46.76 -9.22 12.11
CA ILE A 1085 46.97 -9.04 13.56
C ILE A 1085 47.16 -7.56 13.91
N GLY A 1086 47.95 -6.82 13.12
CA GLY A 1086 48.11 -5.38 13.30
C GLY A 1086 46.79 -4.62 13.14
N GLN A 1087 45.97 -5.00 12.15
CA GLN A 1087 44.64 -4.42 11.95
C GLN A 1087 43.69 -4.73 13.12
N CYS A 1088 43.71 -5.95 13.65
CA CYS A 1088 42.93 -6.34 14.82
C CYS A 1088 43.28 -5.47 16.04
N HIS A 1089 44.56 -5.31 16.35
CA HIS A 1089 44.99 -4.45 17.47
C HIS A 1089 44.65 -2.98 17.25
N TYR A 1090 44.69 -2.49 16.01
CA TYR A 1090 44.27 -1.13 15.68
C TYR A 1090 42.77 -0.93 15.91
N LYS A 1091 41.95 -1.91 15.50
CA LYS A 1091 40.49 -1.92 15.69
C LYS A 1091 40.08 -2.07 17.16
N LEU A 1092 40.89 -2.73 17.98
CA LEU A 1092 40.73 -2.80 19.43
C LEU A 1092 41.22 -1.54 20.17
N GLU A 1093 41.65 -0.50 19.43
CA GLU A 1093 42.26 0.72 19.98
C GLU A 1093 43.53 0.47 20.81
N GLU A 1094 44.12 -0.72 20.70
CA GLU A 1094 45.41 -1.08 21.32
C GLU A 1094 46.57 -0.55 20.46
N PHE A 1095 46.57 0.76 20.22
CA PHE A 1095 47.40 1.42 19.22
C PHE A 1095 48.91 1.16 19.40
N GLN A 1096 49.40 1.06 20.63
CA GLN A 1096 50.82 0.73 20.88
C GLN A 1096 51.16 -0.69 20.42
N LYS A 1097 50.26 -1.67 20.65
CA LYS A 1097 50.44 -3.06 20.21
C LYS A 1097 50.28 -3.16 18.69
N ALA A 1098 49.36 -2.41 18.10
CA ALA A 1098 49.17 -2.35 16.66
C ALA A 1098 50.44 -1.84 15.94
N GLY A 1099 51.02 -0.73 16.43
CA GLY A 1099 52.28 -0.20 15.91
C GLY A 1099 53.41 -1.22 15.97
N LEU A 1100 53.57 -1.92 17.10
CA LEU A 1100 54.58 -2.97 17.26
C LEU A 1100 54.34 -4.18 16.33
N ALA A 1101 53.08 -4.58 16.12
CA ALA A 1101 52.72 -5.68 15.23
C ALA A 1101 53.04 -5.35 13.76
N PHE A 1102 52.73 -4.13 13.31
CA PHE A 1102 53.08 -3.67 11.97
C PHE A 1102 54.61 -3.49 11.80
N ASP A 1103 55.32 -3.02 12.82
CA ASP A 1103 56.79 -2.97 12.79
C ASP A 1103 57.42 -4.36 12.69
N ALA A 1104 56.88 -5.33 13.44
CA ALA A 1104 57.29 -6.72 13.34
C ALA A 1104 57.03 -7.30 11.94
N PHE A 1105 55.90 -6.93 11.31
CA PHE A 1105 55.61 -7.28 9.92
C PHE A 1105 56.68 -6.74 8.98
N VAL A 1106 56.98 -5.43 9.03
CA VAL A 1106 57.96 -4.78 8.16
C VAL A 1106 59.35 -5.38 8.33
N LYS A 1107 59.73 -5.73 9.58
CA LYS A 1107 61.01 -6.36 9.87
C LYS A 1107 61.11 -7.79 9.33
N ARG A 1108 60.03 -8.57 9.44
CA ARG A 1108 60.01 -9.98 9.06
C ARG A 1108 59.76 -10.19 7.56
N PHE A 1109 59.03 -9.28 6.92
CA PHE A 1109 58.56 -9.41 5.55
C PHE A 1109 58.88 -8.16 4.70
N PRO A 1110 60.13 -7.69 4.63
CA PRO A 1110 60.48 -6.40 4.02
C PRO A 1110 60.21 -6.30 2.51
N GLU A 1111 60.14 -7.43 1.80
CA GLU A 1111 59.92 -7.50 0.35
C GLU A 1111 58.45 -7.73 -0.02
N GLN A 1112 57.54 -7.86 0.96
CA GLN A 1112 56.12 -8.07 0.68
C GLN A 1112 55.44 -6.78 0.21
N GLU A 1113 54.47 -6.90 -0.68
CA GLU A 1113 53.70 -5.77 -1.23
C GLU A 1113 53.02 -4.92 -0.13
N LEU A 1114 52.58 -5.59 0.95
CA LEU A 1114 51.93 -4.94 2.10
C LEU A 1114 52.89 -4.13 2.99
N THR A 1115 54.20 -4.15 2.76
CA THR A 1115 55.21 -3.48 3.62
C THR A 1115 55.03 -1.97 3.67
N ALA A 1116 54.73 -1.35 2.52
CA ALA A 1116 54.46 0.08 2.46
C ALA A 1116 53.20 0.43 3.28
N GLN A 1117 52.14 -0.37 3.16
CA GLN A 1117 50.91 -0.20 3.93
C GLN A 1117 51.14 -0.42 5.43
N ALA A 1118 51.94 -1.43 5.80
CA ALA A 1118 52.26 -1.72 7.20
C ALA A 1118 53.03 -0.57 7.84
N LEU A 1119 53.97 0.06 7.13
CA LEU A 1119 54.67 1.26 7.61
C LEU A 1119 53.71 2.45 7.83
N PHE A 1120 52.76 2.65 6.93
CA PHE A 1120 51.74 3.69 7.11
C PHE A 1120 50.84 3.41 8.32
N TRP A 1121 50.30 2.18 8.44
CA TRP A 1121 49.45 1.79 9.56
C TRP A 1121 50.20 1.76 10.90
N ALA A 1122 51.50 1.42 10.90
CA ALA A 1122 52.36 1.59 12.07
C ALA A 1122 52.45 3.07 12.47
N GLY A 1123 52.65 3.97 11.50
CA GLY A 1123 52.67 5.41 11.72
C GLY A 1123 51.36 5.92 12.31
N GLU A 1124 50.21 5.50 11.76
CA GLU A 1124 48.88 5.87 12.26
C GLU A 1124 48.63 5.32 13.66
N SER A 1125 49.03 4.07 13.91
CA SER A 1125 48.93 3.45 15.23
C SER A 1125 49.75 4.25 16.27
N TYR A 1126 51.01 4.58 15.98
CA TYR A 1126 51.81 5.39 16.91
C TYR A 1126 51.28 6.81 17.11
N ARG A 1127 50.70 7.41 16.07
CA ARG A 1127 50.07 8.73 16.16
C ARG A 1127 48.84 8.70 17.09
N MET A 1128 47.98 7.68 16.93
CA MET A 1128 46.84 7.45 17.84
C MET A 1128 47.27 7.13 19.27
N ALA A 1129 48.40 6.43 19.44
CA ALA A 1129 49.02 6.20 20.74
C ALA A 1129 49.72 7.45 21.34
N LYS A 1130 49.71 8.59 20.62
CA LYS A 1130 50.44 9.84 20.95
C LYS A 1130 51.96 9.70 21.01
N ASP A 1131 52.51 8.64 20.43
CA ASP A 1131 53.94 8.45 20.21
C ASP A 1131 54.37 9.11 18.89
N ILE A 1132 54.34 10.44 18.90
CA ILE A 1132 54.65 11.27 17.74
C ILE A 1132 56.05 11.00 17.16
N PRO A 1133 57.11 10.79 17.96
CA PRO A 1133 58.44 10.45 17.42
C PRO A 1133 58.45 9.18 16.59
N ASN A 1134 57.82 8.10 17.05
CA ASN A 1134 57.77 6.85 16.28
C ASN A 1134 56.83 6.97 15.07
N ALA A 1135 55.70 7.68 15.20
CA ALA A 1135 54.82 7.98 14.06
C ALA A 1135 55.58 8.70 12.93
N PHE A 1136 56.32 9.76 13.28
CA PHE A 1136 57.15 10.54 12.38
C PHE A 1136 58.17 9.68 11.63
N ARG A 1137 58.89 8.80 12.35
CA ARG A 1137 59.89 7.90 11.75
C ARG A 1137 59.26 6.91 10.78
N ARG A 1138 58.08 6.35 11.09
CA ARG A 1138 57.41 5.36 10.22
C ARG A 1138 56.81 5.98 8.97
N TYR A 1139 56.18 7.16 9.08
CA TYR A 1139 55.73 7.88 7.88
C TYR A 1139 56.89 8.32 6.98
N ASN A 1140 58.00 8.81 7.56
CA ASN A 1140 59.19 9.14 6.78
C ASN A 1140 59.78 7.92 6.09
N ARG A 1141 59.91 6.82 6.82
CA ARG A 1141 60.40 5.57 6.25
C ARG A 1141 59.49 5.06 5.13
N CYS A 1142 58.16 5.12 5.29
CA CYS A 1142 57.21 4.79 4.22
C CYS A 1142 57.42 5.68 2.97
N ARG A 1143 57.54 6.99 3.19
CA ARG A 1143 57.76 7.98 2.12
C ARG A 1143 59.07 7.75 1.35
N TRP A 1144 60.14 7.37 2.03
CA TRP A 1144 61.47 7.21 1.45
C TRP A 1144 61.73 5.82 0.88
N ASP A 1145 61.35 4.77 1.60
CA ASP A 1145 61.61 3.38 1.20
C ASP A 1145 60.62 2.95 0.08
N PHE A 1146 59.41 3.53 0.02
CA PHE A 1146 58.36 3.15 -0.94
C PHE A 1146 57.68 4.36 -1.62
N PRO A 1147 58.44 5.25 -2.28
CA PRO A 1147 57.96 6.58 -2.71
C PRO A 1147 56.83 6.57 -3.73
N GLU A 1148 56.71 5.48 -4.51
CA GLU A 1148 55.68 5.29 -5.55
C GLU A 1148 54.39 4.64 -5.01
N SER A 1149 54.39 4.15 -3.76
CA SER A 1149 53.22 3.50 -3.17
C SER A 1149 52.14 4.52 -2.76
N ASP A 1150 50.87 4.12 -2.80
CA ASP A 1150 49.78 4.96 -2.29
C ASP A 1150 49.92 5.24 -0.78
N ALA A 1151 50.47 4.28 -0.02
CA ALA A 1151 50.80 4.45 1.38
C ALA A 1151 51.80 5.60 1.64
N ALA A 1152 52.76 5.83 0.72
CA ALA A 1152 53.68 6.96 0.80
C ALA A 1152 52.99 8.30 0.54
N LYS A 1153 52.00 8.35 -0.35
CA LYS A 1153 51.17 9.55 -0.56
C LYS A 1153 50.41 9.91 0.71
N TYR A 1154 49.77 8.93 1.34
CA TYR A 1154 49.08 9.14 2.63
C TYR A 1154 50.06 9.55 3.73
N SER A 1155 51.23 8.93 3.80
CA SER A 1155 52.29 9.29 4.75
C SER A 1155 52.79 10.73 4.56
N ARG A 1156 52.94 11.22 3.32
CA ARG A 1156 53.29 12.62 3.02
C ARG A 1156 52.23 13.58 3.55
N GLY A 1157 50.95 13.26 3.35
CA GLY A 1157 49.85 14.04 3.89
C GLY A 1157 49.86 14.10 5.42
N ARG A 1158 50.13 12.97 6.09
CA ARG A 1158 50.25 12.91 7.55
C ARG A 1158 51.45 13.71 8.08
N LEU A 1159 52.61 13.63 7.42
CA LEU A 1159 53.80 14.41 7.80
C LEU A 1159 53.61 15.94 7.73
N ALA A 1160 52.60 16.43 7.02
CA ALA A 1160 52.26 17.85 6.97
C ALA A 1160 51.38 18.31 8.15
N LEU A 1161 50.99 17.41 9.06
CA LEU A 1161 50.22 17.77 10.25
C LEU A 1161 51.08 18.59 11.23
N PRO A 1162 50.51 19.59 11.94
CA PRO A 1162 51.27 20.47 12.84
C PRO A 1162 52.09 19.72 13.89
N GLU A 1163 51.55 18.63 14.44
CA GLU A 1163 52.23 17.78 15.43
C GLU A 1163 53.49 17.09 14.88
N LEU A 1164 53.48 16.70 13.60
CA LEU A 1164 54.60 16.04 12.94
C LEU A 1164 55.62 17.03 12.37
N LEU A 1165 55.19 18.23 11.98
CA LEU A 1165 56.07 19.35 11.62
C LEU A 1165 56.88 19.82 12.84
N ASN A 1166 56.23 19.99 13.99
CA ASN A 1166 56.94 20.31 15.24
C ASN A 1166 57.97 19.23 15.61
N GLN A 1167 57.62 17.95 15.40
CA GLN A 1167 58.56 16.84 15.64
C GLN A 1167 59.76 16.87 14.66
N PHE A 1168 59.54 17.26 13.40
CA PHE A 1168 60.63 17.45 12.44
C PHE A 1168 61.60 18.55 12.86
N GLU A 1169 61.09 19.69 13.33
CA GLU A 1169 61.92 20.78 13.85
C GLU A 1169 62.71 20.34 15.10
N ASN A 1170 62.08 19.57 15.99
CA ASN A 1170 62.75 19.01 17.17
C ASN A 1170 63.88 18.02 16.81
N GLU A 1171 63.68 17.14 15.81
CA GLU A 1171 64.75 16.22 15.35
C GLU A 1171 65.85 16.94 14.56
N ALA A 1172 65.55 18.03 13.85
CA ALA A 1172 66.53 18.86 13.17
C ALA A 1172 67.46 19.62 14.15
N ASN A 1173 66.93 20.04 15.31
CA ASN A 1173 67.68 20.76 16.35
C ASN A 1173 68.53 19.86 17.28
N LEU A 1174 68.47 18.53 17.14
CA LEU A 1174 69.26 17.57 17.95
C LEU A 1174 70.66 17.28 17.38
N ASN A 1175 71.00 17.83 16.20
CA ASN A 1175 72.31 17.72 15.57
C ASN A 1175 73.16 19.01 15.66
N GLU A 1176 72.82 19.94 16.56
CA GLU A 1176 73.67 21.08 16.97
C GLU A 1176 74.36 20.84 18.31
#